data_AF-A0A1F8Q6W5-F1
#
_entry.id   AF-A0A1F8Q6W5-F1
#
_cell.length_a   1.000
_cell.length_b   1.000
_cell.length_c   1.000
_cell.angle_alpha   90.00
_cell.angle_beta   90.00
_cell.angle_gamma   90.00
#
_symmetry.space_group_name_H-M   'P 1'
#
loop_
_entity.id
_entity.type
_entity.pdbx_description
1 polymer ?
#
loop_
_entity_poly.entity_id
_entity_poly.type
_entity_poly.pdbx_seq_one_letter_code
_entity_poly.pdbx_strand_id
1 'polypeptide(L)'
;MERYVCIHGHFYQPPRENAWLEYVEWQDAAYPYHDWNEKIAAECYMTNASSHLLDKDGLIDRVVNNYSSISFDFGPTLLAWMETGDRDTYRAIIEADRQSRDHFSGHGSAIAQAYNHVIMPLANHRDRYTQVRWGIRDFEHRFGRKPEGMWLPETAVDLETLDIMASLGIKFTILSPRQARRFRPAGSSNWKNVSDGTVDPTCAYAVNLPSGRKLAVFFFDSPISNAVAFEDILKSGEAFANRLVSAFSEKRRWPQLVNIATDGETYGHHHRFADMALAFAIRYIESNGLARITNYGEYLEKYPPAHEVEIIEKSSWSCKHGIDRWWSDCGDTAGDGEHPGWNQQWRTPLRNAFDYLRDTLATKYEEKARLFLKHPWAARDDYIDVIIDRSPESVARFFNRHAGRKLDETEKVTVLKLLELQRHAMLMYTSCGWFFDEISRPEPVQVLQYAGRVAQLAGELFEGDVEENFLKTLEEAKSNIPEQENGRRIYENLVRPAMVDLKKVAAHAAVNSLSKKSGEENRAYCYGIEMEDAAITECGEARLVTGRCRVTSQITGESDTFIYGALRREGYVVNAGVSKYDEEEIYRNMARETTLSCSRGDYSEVVRLLEKHLGSSHYSLTSLFRDEQRKVLGEMLESTMSAVAAAYRGLYEHYYPPARFLSELGGPVPRNFHAAAELIINSDLHRAVNAARVDATAVKTLLETAKIWSVDIDAGGISYDLKKNIEKMMAGLASSPGDLNGLQALVDVTSLARGLPFPVDLWKVQGFYRNRLQTDYPDYKRRAEAGDAPARHWLEAFALLGKELNVRMEKQG
;
A
#
# COMPACT_ATOMS: atom_id res chain seq x y z
N MET A 1 11.26 -27.72 31.67
CA MET A 1 9.85 -27.41 31.39
C MET A 1 9.75 -26.87 29.98
N GLU A 2 8.71 -27.19 29.21
CA GLU A 2 8.63 -26.72 27.83
C GLU A 2 8.27 -25.22 27.77
N ARG A 3 9.05 -24.47 26.99
CA ARG A 3 8.97 -23.02 26.84
C ARG A 3 8.84 -22.71 25.35
N TYR A 4 7.80 -21.97 25.00
CA TYR A 4 7.47 -21.60 23.63
C TYR A 4 7.39 -20.09 23.48
N VAL A 5 7.85 -19.57 22.34
CA VAL A 5 7.73 -18.14 21.98
C VAL A 5 6.99 -18.05 20.64
N CYS A 6 5.96 -17.21 20.59
CA CYS A 6 5.23 -16.88 19.36
C CYS A 6 5.14 -15.36 19.21
N ILE A 7 5.78 -14.83 18.19
CA ILE A 7 5.70 -13.40 17.85
C ILE A 7 4.64 -13.26 16.76
N HIS A 8 3.75 -12.28 16.90
CA HIS A 8 2.75 -11.97 15.89
C HIS A 8 2.87 -10.55 15.38
N GLY A 9 2.97 -10.40 14.06
CA GLY A 9 2.90 -9.10 13.38
C GLY A 9 1.64 -8.99 12.54
N HIS A 10 0.84 -7.96 12.79
CA HIS A 10 -0.33 -7.59 11.99
C HIS A 10 0.07 -6.54 10.96
N PHE A 11 0.22 -6.93 9.68
CA PHE A 11 0.71 -6.04 8.62
C PHE A 11 -0.45 -5.49 7.80
N TYR A 12 -0.64 -4.19 7.82
CA TYR A 12 -1.80 -3.56 7.19
C TYR A 12 -1.52 -2.10 6.81
N GLN A 13 -2.01 -1.73 5.63
CA GLN A 13 -2.18 -0.34 5.22
C GLN A 13 -3.65 -0.08 4.94
N PRO A 14 -4.17 1.11 5.30
CA PRO A 14 -5.48 1.52 4.82
C PRO A 14 -5.56 1.36 3.30
N PRO A 15 -6.71 0.94 2.75
CA PRO A 15 -6.99 1.12 1.34
C PRO A 15 -6.71 2.57 0.96
N ARG A 16 -5.92 2.79 -0.09
CA ARG A 16 -5.49 4.13 -0.57
C ARG A 16 -5.88 4.34 -2.03
N GLU A 17 -6.49 3.33 -2.64
CA GLU A 17 -6.90 3.34 -4.03
C GLU A 17 -8.02 4.35 -4.22
N ASN A 18 -7.90 5.18 -5.26
CA ASN A 18 -8.99 6.02 -5.71
C ASN A 18 -10.20 5.12 -6.05
N ALA A 19 -11.36 5.43 -5.44
CA ALA A 19 -12.54 4.56 -5.49
C ALA A 19 -13.12 4.34 -6.90
N TRP A 20 -12.71 5.13 -7.88
CA TRP A 20 -13.13 5.00 -9.28
C TRP A 20 -12.05 4.45 -10.21
N LEU A 21 -10.77 4.55 -9.85
CA LEU A 21 -9.65 4.13 -10.68
C LEU A 21 -9.07 2.78 -10.25
N GLU A 22 -9.35 2.32 -9.02
CA GLU A 22 -8.77 1.10 -8.43
C GLU A 22 -7.22 1.13 -8.46
N TYR A 23 -6.67 2.32 -8.19
CA TYR A 23 -5.24 2.60 -8.24
C TYR A 23 -4.83 3.60 -7.15
N VAL A 24 -3.65 3.40 -6.55
CA VAL A 24 -3.07 4.32 -5.57
C VAL A 24 -2.34 5.42 -6.33
N GLU A 25 -2.94 6.61 -6.41
CA GLU A 25 -2.33 7.78 -7.05
C GLU A 25 -1.14 8.31 -6.25
N TRP A 26 -0.25 9.07 -6.91
CA TRP A 26 0.93 9.68 -6.28
C TRP A 26 0.63 10.40 -4.95
N GLN A 27 1.48 10.21 -3.93
CA GLN A 27 1.36 10.86 -2.62
C GLN A 27 2.64 11.62 -2.25
N ASP A 28 2.60 12.95 -2.26
CA ASP A 28 3.78 13.81 -2.02
C ASP A 28 4.48 13.55 -0.68
N ALA A 29 3.72 13.20 0.35
CA ALA A 29 4.27 12.91 1.68
C ALA A 29 5.11 11.61 1.72
N ALA A 30 5.05 10.77 0.69
CA ALA A 30 5.82 9.54 0.59
C ALA A 30 7.20 9.72 -0.07
N TYR A 31 7.56 10.95 -0.49
CA TYR A 31 8.84 11.25 -1.13
C TYR A 31 10.02 10.57 -0.38
N PRO A 32 10.96 9.94 -1.11
CA PRO A 32 11.12 9.88 -2.57
C PRO A 32 10.32 8.76 -3.29
N TYR A 33 9.48 8.03 -2.57
CA TYR A 33 8.65 6.97 -3.14
C TYR A 33 7.38 7.53 -3.79
N HIS A 34 6.79 6.74 -4.68
CA HIS A 34 5.55 7.08 -5.38
C HIS A 34 4.38 7.34 -4.40
N ASP A 35 4.22 6.43 -3.44
CA ASP A 35 3.16 6.42 -2.44
C ASP A 35 3.60 5.72 -1.15
N TRP A 36 2.75 5.78 -0.11
CA TRP A 36 3.05 5.20 1.19
C TRP A 36 3.16 3.67 1.17
N ASN A 37 2.46 2.96 0.28
CA ASN A 37 2.58 1.51 0.19
C ASN A 37 3.97 1.13 -0.33
N GLU A 38 4.49 1.81 -1.36
CA GLU A 38 5.85 1.59 -1.86
C GLU A 38 6.91 1.86 -0.78
N LYS A 39 6.76 2.99 -0.07
CA LYS A 39 7.69 3.37 0.99
C LYS A 39 7.75 2.33 2.10
N ILE A 40 6.60 1.92 2.63
CA ILE A 40 6.52 0.97 3.75
C ILE A 40 6.93 -0.43 3.28
N ALA A 41 6.63 -0.81 2.04
CA ALA A 41 7.13 -2.06 1.46
C ALA A 41 8.66 -2.12 1.43
N ALA A 42 9.31 -1.05 1.00
CA ALA A 42 10.76 -0.95 1.01
C ALA A 42 11.35 -0.89 2.43
N GLU A 43 10.66 -0.27 3.38
CA GLU A 43 11.17 -0.03 4.72
C GLU A 43 10.91 -1.18 5.71
N CYS A 44 9.87 -1.99 5.49
CA CYS A 44 9.40 -3.02 6.40
C CYS A 44 9.13 -4.37 5.74
N TYR A 45 8.29 -4.42 4.71
CA TYR A 45 7.80 -5.72 4.20
C TYR A 45 8.90 -6.51 3.49
N MET A 46 9.64 -5.85 2.60
CA MET A 46 10.77 -6.44 1.91
C MET A 46 11.93 -6.76 2.87
N THR A 47 12.17 -5.91 3.88
CA THR A 47 13.25 -6.12 4.86
C THR A 47 12.97 -7.31 5.77
N ASN A 48 11.72 -7.53 6.20
CA ASN A 48 11.36 -8.76 6.93
C ASN A 48 11.43 -10.02 6.07
N ALA A 49 11.06 -9.93 4.80
CA ALA A 49 11.18 -11.06 3.86
C ALA A 49 12.64 -11.45 3.59
N SER A 50 13.58 -10.53 3.84
CA SER A 50 15.01 -10.70 3.56
C SER A 50 15.89 -10.09 4.66
N SER A 51 15.60 -10.42 5.92
CA SER A 51 16.26 -9.82 7.08
C SER A 51 17.72 -10.23 7.25
N HIS A 52 18.58 -9.24 7.46
CA HIS A 52 20.02 -9.42 7.58
C HIS A 52 20.44 -9.79 9.01
N LEU A 53 21.14 -10.92 9.14
CA LEU A 53 21.84 -11.34 10.34
C LEU A 53 23.32 -11.02 10.21
N LEU A 54 23.80 -10.16 11.10
CA LEU A 54 25.20 -9.76 11.17
C LEU A 54 26.01 -10.73 12.04
N ASP A 55 27.28 -10.90 11.73
CA ASP A 55 28.25 -11.54 12.60
C ASP A 55 28.94 -10.53 13.54
N LYS A 56 29.89 -11.03 14.35
CA LYS A 56 30.63 -10.25 15.34
C LYS A 56 31.46 -9.09 14.75
N ASP A 57 31.79 -9.14 13.46
CA ASP A 57 32.55 -8.10 12.77
C ASP A 57 31.61 -7.10 12.05
N GLY A 58 30.28 -7.24 12.24
CA GLY A 58 29.27 -6.40 11.60
C GLY A 58 29.00 -6.73 10.13
N LEU A 59 29.47 -7.88 9.65
CA LEU A 59 29.25 -8.33 8.27
C LEU A 59 28.01 -9.22 8.18
N ILE A 60 27.29 -9.14 7.07
CA ILE A 60 26.10 -9.96 6.80
C ILE A 60 26.55 -11.41 6.62
N ASP A 61 26.24 -12.25 7.61
CA ASP A 61 26.47 -13.70 7.63
C ASP A 61 25.30 -14.43 6.96
N ARG A 62 24.07 -14.00 7.30
CA ARG A 62 22.85 -14.63 6.79
C ARG A 62 21.77 -13.64 6.43
N VAL A 63 20.89 -14.08 5.54
CA VAL A 63 19.63 -13.44 5.18
C VAL A 63 18.55 -14.47 5.47
N VAL A 64 17.55 -14.08 6.25
CA VAL A 64 16.46 -14.94 6.72
C VAL A 64 15.12 -14.27 6.42
N ASN A 65 14.09 -15.07 6.23
CA ASN A 65 12.74 -14.56 6.07
C ASN A 65 12.03 -14.62 7.43
N ASN A 66 11.82 -13.49 8.09
CA ASN A 66 11.21 -13.43 9.42
C ASN A 66 9.80 -14.04 9.43
N TYR A 67 9.04 -13.88 8.34
CA TYR A 67 7.69 -14.44 8.19
C TYR A 67 7.66 -15.98 8.30
N SER A 68 8.76 -16.66 7.98
CA SER A 68 8.85 -18.13 8.11
C SER A 68 8.99 -18.60 9.56
N SER A 69 9.25 -17.68 10.49
CA SER A 69 9.57 -17.95 11.90
C SER A 69 8.63 -17.27 12.89
N ILE A 70 7.77 -16.35 12.44
CA ILE A 70 6.75 -15.67 13.26
C ILE A 70 5.35 -16.03 12.79
N SER A 71 4.34 -15.84 13.63
CA SER A 71 2.94 -15.78 13.17
C SER A 71 2.68 -14.42 12.52
N PHE A 72 1.87 -14.33 11.46
CA PHE A 72 1.55 -13.05 10.85
C PHE A 72 0.19 -13.06 10.13
N ASP A 73 -0.37 -11.88 9.93
CA ASP A 73 -1.41 -11.64 8.93
C ASP A 73 -1.03 -10.45 8.06
N PHE A 74 -1.52 -10.45 6.82
CA PHE A 74 -1.45 -9.30 5.94
C PHE A 74 -2.87 -8.94 5.50
N GLY A 75 -3.18 -7.64 5.53
CA GLY A 75 -4.45 -7.12 5.02
C GLY A 75 -4.69 -7.52 3.55
N PRO A 76 -5.87 -8.03 3.18
CA PRO A 76 -6.17 -8.45 1.80
C PRO A 76 -5.98 -7.35 0.74
N THR A 77 -6.32 -6.10 1.07
CA THR A 77 -6.13 -4.95 0.17
C THR A 77 -4.65 -4.65 -0.07
N LEU A 78 -3.81 -4.78 0.96
CA LEU A 78 -2.37 -4.62 0.83
C LEU A 78 -1.75 -5.75 -0.01
N LEU A 79 -2.17 -7.01 0.19
CA LEU A 79 -1.71 -8.13 -0.65
C LEU A 79 -2.13 -7.98 -2.12
N ALA A 80 -3.35 -7.49 -2.37
CA ALA A 80 -3.81 -7.20 -3.72
C ALA A 80 -2.94 -6.13 -4.41
N TRP A 81 -2.57 -5.05 -3.69
CA TRP A 81 -1.62 -4.07 -4.21
C TRP A 81 -0.24 -4.68 -4.48
N MET A 82 0.32 -5.45 -3.53
CA MET A 82 1.66 -6.05 -3.65
C MET A 82 1.78 -7.01 -4.84
N GLU A 83 0.71 -7.74 -5.17
CA GLU A 83 0.68 -8.69 -6.29
C GLU A 83 1.04 -8.04 -7.64
N THR A 84 0.82 -6.73 -7.78
CA THR A 84 1.24 -5.95 -8.94
C THR A 84 2.35 -4.96 -8.64
N GLY A 85 2.30 -4.27 -7.50
CA GLY A 85 3.21 -3.19 -7.11
C GLY A 85 4.56 -3.65 -6.54
N ASP A 86 4.60 -4.80 -5.85
CA ASP A 86 5.82 -5.39 -5.29
C ASP A 86 5.78 -6.93 -5.30
N ARG A 87 5.89 -7.48 -6.51
CA ARG A 87 5.78 -8.92 -6.77
C ARG A 87 6.83 -9.76 -6.04
N ASP A 88 8.02 -9.22 -5.82
CA ASP A 88 9.11 -9.95 -5.17
C ASP A 88 8.76 -10.17 -3.69
N THR A 89 8.35 -9.11 -2.99
CA THR A 89 7.90 -9.18 -1.59
C THR A 89 6.67 -10.05 -1.43
N TYR A 90 5.66 -9.88 -2.30
CA TYR A 90 4.45 -10.71 -2.31
C TYR A 90 4.76 -12.21 -2.36
N ARG A 91 5.61 -12.62 -3.30
CA ARG A 91 6.02 -14.03 -3.46
C ARG A 91 6.80 -14.52 -2.24
N ALA A 92 7.67 -13.68 -1.68
CA ALA A 92 8.46 -14.05 -0.51
C ALA A 92 7.58 -14.26 0.74
N ILE A 93 6.49 -13.51 0.90
CA ILE A 93 5.51 -13.69 1.99
C ILE A 93 4.78 -15.02 1.86
N ILE A 94 4.27 -15.35 0.66
CA ILE A 94 3.55 -16.62 0.41
C ILE A 94 4.49 -17.81 0.62
N GLU A 95 5.71 -17.71 0.09
CA GLU A 95 6.73 -18.74 0.26
C GLU A 95 7.13 -18.92 1.73
N ALA A 96 7.14 -17.85 2.53
CA ALA A 96 7.40 -17.93 3.96
C ALA A 96 6.37 -18.78 4.71
N ASP A 97 5.08 -18.63 4.38
CA ASP A 97 4.04 -19.50 4.95
C ASP A 97 4.28 -20.97 4.56
N ARG A 98 4.64 -21.23 3.30
CA ARG A 98 4.97 -22.58 2.83
C ARG A 98 6.14 -23.18 3.62
N GLN A 99 7.23 -22.42 3.80
CA GLN A 99 8.41 -22.84 4.56
C GLN A 99 8.12 -23.05 6.05
N SER A 100 7.28 -22.19 6.65
CA SER A 100 6.93 -22.29 8.06
C SER A 100 6.23 -23.61 8.40
N ARG A 101 5.49 -24.20 7.45
CA ARG A 101 4.85 -25.53 7.63
C ARG A 101 5.86 -26.65 7.81
N ASP A 102 7.04 -26.55 7.20
CA ASP A 102 8.13 -27.52 7.38
C ASP A 102 8.75 -27.40 8.78
N HIS A 103 8.71 -26.20 9.38
CA HIS A 103 9.25 -25.92 10.72
C HIS A 103 8.25 -26.17 11.85
N PHE A 104 6.95 -25.95 11.62
CA PHE A 104 5.91 -25.94 12.65
C PHE A 104 4.91 -27.08 12.49
N SER A 105 5.41 -28.32 12.33
CA SER A 105 4.59 -29.54 12.32
C SER A 105 3.42 -29.53 11.30
N GLY A 106 3.60 -28.86 10.15
CA GLY A 106 2.59 -28.74 9.10
C GLY A 106 1.69 -27.50 9.19
N HIS A 107 1.80 -26.71 10.27
CA HIS A 107 1.04 -25.47 10.49
C HIS A 107 1.73 -24.28 9.85
N GLY A 108 1.00 -23.51 9.05
CA GLY A 108 1.52 -22.30 8.44
C GLY A 108 1.43 -21.09 9.36
N SER A 109 2.41 -20.19 9.25
CA SER A 109 2.52 -18.97 10.02
C SER A 109 1.50 -17.89 9.67
N ALA A 110 0.99 -17.88 8.42
CA ALA A 110 0.01 -16.90 7.99
C ALA A 110 -1.38 -17.22 8.57
N ILE A 111 -2.09 -16.21 9.04
CA ILE A 111 -3.51 -16.27 9.41
C ILE A 111 -4.31 -15.30 8.54
N ALA A 112 -5.63 -15.53 8.42
CA ALA A 112 -6.49 -14.64 7.65
C ALA A 112 -6.76 -13.33 8.42
N GLN A 113 -7.31 -12.33 7.74
CA GLN A 113 -7.84 -11.11 8.34
C GLN A 113 -9.28 -10.90 7.87
N ALA A 114 -10.14 -10.26 8.68
CA ALA A 114 -11.39 -9.73 8.15
C ALA A 114 -11.11 -8.74 7.00
N TYR A 115 -11.82 -8.90 5.87
CA TYR A 115 -11.33 -8.46 4.56
C TYR A 115 -11.01 -6.96 4.42
N ASN A 116 -11.96 -6.08 4.74
CA ASN A 116 -11.83 -4.62 4.60
C ASN A 116 -11.34 -3.92 5.88
N HIS A 117 -10.80 -4.66 6.84
CA HIS A 117 -10.36 -4.10 8.12
C HIS A 117 -11.46 -3.27 8.86
N VAL A 118 -12.71 -3.77 8.81
CA VAL A 118 -13.88 -3.15 9.46
C VAL A 118 -13.93 -3.56 10.93
N ILE A 119 -14.34 -2.65 11.83
CA ILE A 119 -14.62 -2.97 13.23
C ILE A 119 -15.82 -3.91 13.31
N MET A 120 -15.55 -5.21 13.41
CA MET A 120 -16.54 -6.27 13.26
C MET A 120 -17.74 -6.08 14.19
N PRO A 121 -17.59 -5.77 15.50
CA PRO A 121 -18.73 -5.55 16.39
C PRO A 121 -19.62 -4.35 16.02
N LEU A 122 -19.17 -3.43 15.17
CA LEU A 122 -19.97 -2.30 14.67
C LEU A 122 -20.62 -2.55 13.31
N ALA A 123 -20.28 -3.64 12.63
CA ALA A 123 -20.94 -4.04 11.38
C ALA A 123 -22.25 -4.79 11.67
N ASN A 124 -23.18 -4.79 10.71
CA ASN A 124 -24.37 -5.64 10.81
C ASN A 124 -24.00 -7.13 10.58
N HIS A 125 -24.90 -8.05 10.95
CA HIS A 125 -24.68 -9.50 10.82
C HIS A 125 -24.19 -9.93 9.43
N ARG A 126 -24.82 -9.42 8.37
CA ARG A 126 -24.55 -9.82 6.99
C ARG A 126 -23.17 -9.39 6.53
N ASP A 127 -22.80 -8.15 6.87
CA ASP A 127 -21.48 -7.60 6.59
C ASP A 127 -20.41 -8.36 7.35
N ARG A 128 -20.60 -8.64 8.65
CA ARG A 128 -19.68 -9.47 9.44
C ARG A 128 -19.45 -10.83 8.78
N TYR A 129 -20.52 -11.53 8.40
CA TYR A 129 -20.42 -12.83 7.74
C TYR A 129 -19.58 -12.75 6.45
N THR A 130 -19.82 -11.71 5.65
CA THR A 130 -19.09 -11.51 4.40
C THR A 130 -17.63 -11.15 4.62
N GLN A 131 -17.33 -10.29 5.60
CA GLN A 131 -15.95 -9.91 5.92
C GLN A 131 -15.10 -11.12 6.33
N VAL A 132 -15.67 -12.06 7.11
CA VAL A 132 -15.01 -13.32 7.46
C VAL A 132 -14.88 -14.23 6.23
N ARG A 133 -15.94 -14.41 5.44
CA ARG A 133 -15.93 -15.25 4.24
C ARG A 133 -14.92 -14.76 3.21
N TRP A 134 -14.91 -13.46 2.93
CA TRP A 134 -14.00 -12.84 1.96
C TRP A 134 -12.56 -12.94 2.45
N GLY A 135 -12.30 -12.70 3.75
CA GLY A 135 -10.98 -12.88 4.35
C GLY A 135 -10.45 -14.31 4.20
N ILE A 136 -11.29 -15.32 4.43
CA ILE A 136 -10.95 -16.73 4.21
C ILE A 136 -10.67 -17.00 2.73
N ARG A 137 -11.51 -16.48 1.83
CA ARG A 137 -11.40 -16.78 0.40
C ARG A 137 -10.17 -16.13 -0.25
N ASP A 138 -9.85 -14.89 0.13
CA ASP A 138 -8.61 -14.22 -0.29
C ASP A 138 -7.39 -14.99 0.23
N PHE A 139 -7.40 -15.39 1.51
CA PHE A 139 -6.34 -16.22 2.08
C PHE A 139 -6.14 -17.54 1.31
N GLU A 140 -7.22 -18.27 1.02
CA GLU A 140 -7.16 -19.53 0.28
C GLU A 140 -6.60 -19.33 -1.14
N HIS A 141 -6.95 -18.23 -1.81
CA HIS A 141 -6.43 -17.91 -3.13
C HIS A 141 -4.91 -17.69 -3.11
N ARG A 142 -4.41 -16.92 -2.13
CA ARG A 142 -3.00 -16.51 -2.07
C ARG A 142 -2.08 -17.58 -1.51
N PHE A 143 -2.48 -18.21 -0.41
CA PHE A 143 -1.66 -19.17 0.34
C PHE A 143 -1.94 -20.63 -0.03
N GLY A 144 -3.00 -20.91 -0.81
CA GLY A 144 -3.31 -22.27 -1.29
C GLY A 144 -3.76 -23.25 -0.21
N ARG A 145 -4.15 -22.76 0.97
CA ARG A 145 -4.67 -23.56 2.10
C ARG A 145 -5.74 -22.80 2.87
N LYS A 146 -6.49 -23.50 3.72
CA LYS A 146 -7.42 -22.86 4.67
C LYS A 146 -6.67 -22.16 5.80
N PRO A 147 -7.12 -20.97 6.24
CA PRO A 147 -6.58 -20.32 7.43
C PRO A 147 -7.03 -21.06 8.70
N GLU A 148 -6.14 -21.17 9.68
CA GLU A 148 -6.49 -21.75 10.98
C GLU A 148 -6.91 -20.69 12.00
N GLY A 149 -6.30 -19.52 11.92
CA GLY A 149 -6.66 -18.35 12.71
C GLY A 149 -7.16 -17.21 11.84
N MET A 150 -7.72 -16.19 12.49
CA MET A 150 -8.03 -14.93 11.83
C MET A 150 -7.78 -13.76 12.78
N TRP A 151 -7.13 -12.72 12.27
CA TRP A 151 -6.99 -11.43 12.93
C TRP A 151 -8.27 -10.61 12.79
N LEU A 152 -8.79 -10.14 13.93
CA LEU A 152 -9.89 -9.19 13.97
C LEU A 152 -9.32 -7.77 13.95
N PRO A 153 -9.80 -6.88 13.07
CA PRO A 153 -9.36 -5.48 13.03
C PRO A 153 -9.41 -4.84 14.41
N GLU A 154 -8.29 -4.30 14.87
CA GLU A 154 -8.13 -3.69 16.19
C GLU A 154 -8.39 -4.65 17.37
N THR A 155 -8.28 -5.96 17.12
CA THR A 155 -8.78 -7.05 17.97
C THR A 155 -10.22 -6.85 18.44
N ALA A 156 -11.02 -6.08 17.68
CA ALA A 156 -12.37 -5.71 18.07
C ALA A 156 -13.30 -6.93 18.04
N VAL A 157 -13.89 -7.28 19.19
CA VAL A 157 -14.54 -8.60 19.37
C VAL A 157 -15.90 -8.54 20.07
N ASP A 158 -16.81 -9.41 19.64
CA ASP A 158 -18.06 -9.78 20.31
C ASP A 158 -18.36 -11.28 20.07
N LEU A 159 -19.34 -11.84 20.78
CA LEU A 159 -19.63 -13.28 20.67
C LEU A 159 -20.17 -13.68 19.30
N GLU A 160 -20.91 -12.78 18.64
CA GLU A 160 -21.48 -13.04 17.32
C GLU A 160 -20.38 -13.13 16.25
N THR A 161 -19.39 -12.24 16.28
CA THR A 161 -18.23 -12.29 15.38
C THR A 161 -17.47 -13.60 15.54
N LEU A 162 -17.17 -14.01 16.79
CA LEU A 162 -16.49 -15.28 17.04
C LEU A 162 -17.31 -16.49 16.61
N ASP A 163 -18.64 -16.43 16.73
CA ASP A 163 -19.51 -17.52 16.30
C ASP A 163 -19.56 -17.66 14.77
N ILE A 164 -19.59 -16.53 14.05
CA ILE A 164 -19.45 -16.51 12.59
C ILE A 164 -18.11 -17.12 12.18
N MET A 165 -17.00 -16.70 12.78
CA MET A 165 -15.66 -17.24 12.51
C MET A 165 -15.60 -18.76 12.73
N ALA A 166 -16.10 -19.23 13.88
CA ALA A 166 -16.15 -20.67 14.19
C ALA A 166 -17.04 -21.44 13.20
N SER A 167 -18.16 -20.86 12.77
CA SER A 167 -19.05 -21.47 11.78
C SER A 167 -18.40 -21.65 10.40
N LEU A 168 -17.43 -20.79 10.07
CA LEU A 168 -16.68 -20.81 8.82
C LEU A 168 -15.34 -21.55 8.92
N GLY A 169 -15.08 -22.22 10.05
CA GLY A 169 -13.94 -23.11 10.24
C GLY A 169 -12.67 -22.48 10.80
N ILE A 170 -12.73 -21.21 11.25
CA ILE A 170 -11.63 -20.60 12.00
C ILE A 170 -11.52 -21.26 13.38
N LYS A 171 -10.30 -21.63 13.78
CA LYS A 171 -10.02 -22.33 15.03
C LYS A 171 -9.66 -21.38 16.17
N PHE A 172 -8.97 -20.27 15.87
CA PHE A 172 -8.54 -19.32 16.89
C PHE A 172 -8.49 -17.85 16.45
N THR A 173 -8.44 -16.95 17.45
CA THR A 173 -8.08 -15.53 17.28
C THR A 173 -7.14 -15.09 18.40
N ILE A 174 -6.55 -13.90 18.25
CA ILE A 174 -5.65 -13.25 19.21
C ILE A 174 -6.37 -12.03 19.80
N LEU A 175 -6.29 -11.83 21.11
CA LEU A 175 -6.95 -10.74 21.84
C LEU A 175 -6.02 -10.12 22.88
N SER A 176 -6.33 -8.90 23.31
CA SER A 176 -5.67 -8.26 24.45
C SER A 176 -6.17 -8.87 25.78
N PRO A 177 -5.29 -9.06 26.79
CA PRO A 177 -5.66 -9.49 28.15
C PRO A 177 -6.83 -8.73 28.77
N ARG A 178 -6.98 -7.43 28.46
CA ARG A 178 -8.09 -6.60 28.97
C ARG A 178 -9.46 -6.98 28.40
N GLN A 179 -9.48 -7.81 27.34
CA GLN A 179 -10.70 -8.29 26.71
C GLN A 179 -11.22 -9.58 27.38
N ALA A 180 -10.51 -10.14 28.36
CA ALA A 180 -10.98 -11.25 29.18
C ALA A 180 -11.83 -10.74 30.36
N ARG A 181 -13.06 -11.25 30.51
CA ARG A 181 -13.93 -10.94 31.67
C ARG A 181 -13.60 -11.82 32.87
N ARG A 182 -13.65 -13.13 32.65
CA ARG A 182 -13.41 -14.14 33.68
C ARG A 182 -13.02 -15.46 33.03
N PHE A 183 -12.24 -16.27 33.73
CA PHE A 183 -11.85 -17.61 33.27
C PHE A 183 -12.07 -18.67 34.35
N ARG A 184 -12.11 -19.94 33.93
CA ARG A 184 -12.17 -21.10 34.82
C ARG A 184 -11.47 -22.31 34.21
N PRO A 185 -10.97 -23.27 35.01
CA PRO A 185 -10.59 -24.58 34.50
C PRO A 185 -11.77 -25.28 33.84
N ALA A 186 -11.52 -26.04 32.77
CA ALA A 186 -12.56 -26.82 32.10
C ALA A 186 -13.26 -27.78 33.09
N GLY A 187 -14.60 -27.81 33.07
CA GLY A 187 -15.41 -28.61 34.00
C GLY A 187 -15.56 -28.04 35.41
N SER A 188 -14.86 -26.95 35.75
CA SER A 188 -15.06 -26.24 37.02
C SER A 188 -16.28 -25.32 36.97
N SER A 189 -16.87 -25.01 38.12
CA SER A 189 -17.88 -23.95 38.27
C SER A 189 -17.30 -22.63 38.80
N ASN A 190 -16.03 -22.65 39.24
CA ASN A 190 -15.39 -21.51 39.90
C ASN A 190 -14.77 -20.54 38.88
N TRP A 191 -15.46 -19.44 38.63
CA TRP A 191 -14.98 -18.37 37.76
C TRP A 191 -14.10 -17.37 38.51
N LYS A 192 -12.93 -17.04 37.95
CA LYS A 192 -12.06 -15.96 38.42
C LYS A 192 -12.20 -14.75 37.51
N ASN A 193 -12.57 -13.60 38.07
CA ASN A 193 -12.60 -12.33 37.35
C ASN A 193 -11.17 -11.89 36.99
N VAL A 194 -10.98 -11.44 35.75
CA VAL A 194 -9.71 -10.94 35.20
C VAL A 194 -9.94 -9.71 34.29
N SER A 195 -11.05 -9.00 34.48
CA SER A 195 -11.41 -7.78 33.72
C SER A 195 -10.40 -6.65 33.88
N ASP A 196 -9.49 -6.74 34.84
CA ASP A 196 -8.35 -5.84 35.05
C ASP A 196 -7.14 -6.17 34.16
N GLY A 197 -7.26 -7.16 33.28
CA GLY A 197 -6.18 -7.60 32.38
C GLY A 197 -5.22 -8.61 33.01
N THR A 198 -5.60 -9.24 34.13
CA THR A 198 -4.76 -10.22 34.86
C THR A 198 -4.91 -11.68 34.38
N VAL A 199 -5.54 -11.90 33.22
CA VAL A 199 -5.58 -13.22 32.58
C VAL A 199 -4.16 -13.69 32.27
N ASP A 200 -3.86 -14.98 32.48
CA ASP A 200 -2.52 -15.50 32.25
C ASP A 200 -2.30 -15.67 30.72
N PRO A 201 -1.38 -14.91 30.09
CA PRO A 201 -1.18 -14.97 28.65
C PRO A 201 -0.42 -16.21 28.19
N THR A 202 -0.07 -17.14 29.11
CA THR A 202 0.83 -18.26 28.79
C THR A 202 0.16 -19.51 28.23
N CYS A 203 -1.13 -19.45 27.92
CA CYS A 203 -1.87 -20.58 27.34
C CYS A 203 -3.08 -20.12 26.51
N ALA A 204 -3.68 -21.06 25.78
CA ALA A 204 -4.92 -20.85 25.06
C ALA A 204 -6.15 -21.05 25.98
N TYR A 205 -7.21 -20.30 25.70
CA TYR A 205 -8.51 -20.42 26.37
C TYR A 205 -9.61 -20.77 25.38
N ALA A 206 -10.62 -21.53 25.81
CA ALA A 206 -11.80 -21.81 25.01
C ALA A 206 -12.92 -20.81 25.33
N VAL A 207 -13.46 -20.16 24.29
CA VAL A 207 -14.72 -19.41 24.37
C VAL A 207 -15.85 -20.35 23.98
N ASN A 208 -16.83 -20.54 24.86
CA ASN A 208 -18.06 -21.26 24.54
C ASN A 208 -19.03 -20.28 23.87
N LEU A 209 -19.44 -20.58 22.63
CA LEU A 209 -20.23 -19.66 21.81
C LEU A 209 -21.73 -19.96 21.94
N PRO A 210 -22.61 -18.97 21.70
CA PRO A 210 -24.07 -19.15 21.81
C PRO A 210 -24.65 -20.30 20.97
N SER A 211 -24.01 -20.63 19.84
CA SER A 211 -24.38 -21.76 18.98
C SER A 211 -24.02 -23.15 19.53
N GLY A 212 -23.25 -23.23 20.62
CA GLY A 212 -22.64 -24.44 21.14
C GLY A 212 -21.27 -24.78 20.52
N ARG A 213 -20.81 -24.01 19.53
CA ARG A 213 -19.41 -24.11 19.04
C ARG A 213 -18.43 -23.61 20.09
N LYS A 214 -17.15 -23.92 19.89
CA LYS A 214 -16.04 -23.37 20.67
C LYS A 214 -15.02 -22.75 19.74
N LEU A 215 -14.36 -21.70 20.22
CA LEU A 215 -13.26 -21.05 19.52
C LEU A 215 -12.12 -20.80 20.52
N ALA A 216 -10.88 -21.07 20.12
CA ALA A 216 -9.73 -20.82 20.96
C ALA A 216 -9.30 -19.35 20.88
N VAL A 217 -8.95 -18.75 22.01
CA VAL A 217 -8.41 -17.40 22.07
C VAL A 217 -7.06 -17.40 22.76
N PHE A 218 -6.12 -16.65 22.19
CA PHE A 218 -4.83 -16.36 22.80
C PHE A 218 -4.82 -14.92 23.30
N PHE A 219 -4.43 -14.73 24.56
CA PHE A 219 -4.16 -13.41 25.11
C PHE A 219 -2.66 -13.14 25.02
N PHE A 220 -2.26 -12.06 24.35
CA PHE A 220 -0.84 -11.70 24.22
C PHE A 220 -0.32 -10.98 25.48
N ASP A 221 1.00 -11.01 25.68
CA ASP A 221 1.67 -10.29 26.78
C ASP A 221 1.69 -8.78 26.50
N SER A 222 0.72 -8.02 27.04
CA SER A 222 0.63 -6.58 26.80
C SER A 222 1.85 -5.78 27.22
N PRO A 223 2.49 -6.04 28.39
CA PRO A 223 3.71 -5.33 28.77
C PRO A 223 4.85 -5.48 27.76
N ILE A 224 5.08 -6.68 27.21
CA ILE A 224 6.13 -6.87 26.20
C ILE A 224 5.70 -6.27 24.86
N SER A 225 4.46 -6.48 24.41
CA SER A 225 3.93 -5.85 23.19
C SER A 225 4.05 -4.33 23.22
N ASN A 226 3.75 -3.68 24.35
CA ASN A 226 3.87 -2.24 24.51
C ASN A 226 5.35 -1.79 24.45
N ALA A 227 6.25 -2.54 25.11
CA ALA A 227 7.68 -2.26 25.03
C ALA A 227 8.20 -2.38 23.58
N VAL A 228 7.73 -3.36 22.81
CA VAL A 228 8.12 -3.54 21.40
C VAL A 228 7.66 -2.35 20.56
N ALA A 229 6.45 -1.84 20.78
CA ALA A 229 5.90 -0.74 20.00
C ALA A 229 6.48 0.64 20.37
N PHE A 230 6.68 0.91 21.68
CA PHE A 230 6.91 2.27 22.18
C PHE A 230 8.20 2.46 23.00
N GLU A 231 8.92 1.39 23.32
CA GLU A 231 10.22 1.46 24.01
C GLU A 231 11.38 1.08 23.08
N ASP A 232 12.61 1.24 23.57
CA ASP A 232 13.84 1.07 22.78
C ASP A 232 14.33 -0.39 22.67
N ILE A 233 13.48 -1.39 22.97
CA ILE A 233 13.94 -2.79 23.08
C ILE A 233 14.36 -3.40 21.74
N LEU A 234 13.89 -2.84 20.62
CA LEU A 234 14.24 -3.28 19.27
C LEU A 234 15.58 -2.73 18.77
N LYS A 235 16.28 -1.89 19.54
CA LYS A 235 17.65 -1.46 19.21
C LYS A 235 18.69 -2.57 19.36
N SER A 236 18.35 -3.67 20.04
CA SER A 236 19.22 -4.84 20.21
C SER A 236 18.41 -6.13 20.21
N GLY A 237 18.72 -7.03 19.27
CA GLY A 237 18.07 -8.35 19.23
C GLY A 237 18.33 -9.20 20.47
N GLU A 238 19.48 -9.04 21.13
CA GLU A 238 19.75 -9.72 22.41
C GLU A 238 18.86 -9.17 23.53
N ALA A 239 18.69 -7.84 23.62
CA ALA A 239 17.81 -7.22 24.59
C ALA A 239 16.36 -7.68 24.38
N PHE A 240 15.92 -7.75 23.12
CA PHE A 240 14.60 -8.25 22.77
C PHE A 240 14.42 -9.73 23.14
N ALA A 241 15.38 -10.60 22.80
CA ALA A 241 15.34 -12.01 23.19
C ALA A 241 15.28 -12.20 24.71
N ASN A 242 16.13 -11.49 25.45
CA ASN A 242 16.16 -11.56 26.91
C ASN A 242 14.84 -11.06 27.51
N ARG A 243 14.22 -10.02 26.93
CA ARG A 243 12.92 -9.54 27.36
C ARG A 243 11.83 -10.61 27.20
N LEU A 244 11.78 -11.31 26.05
CA LEU A 244 10.85 -12.43 25.83
C LEU A 244 11.08 -13.57 26.82
N VAL A 245 12.34 -13.98 26.99
CA VAL A 245 12.71 -15.09 27.89
C VAL A 245 12.42 -14.76 29.35
N SER A 246 12.47 -13.48 29.74
CA SER A 246 12.18 -13.04 31.12
C SER A 246 10.74 -13.30 31.59
N ALA A 247 9.79 -13.52 30.67
CA ALA A 247 8.38 -13.78 31.01
C ALA A 247 8.12 -15.23 31.48
N PHE A 248 9.05 -16.15 31.22
CA PHE A 248 8.95 -17.52 31.72
C PHE A 248 9.14 -17.57 33.24
N SER A 249 8.39 -18.46 33.89
CA SER A 249 8.44 -18.62 35.34
C SER A 249 8.51 -20.08 35.74
N GLU A 250 9.46 -20.42 36.62
CA GLU A 250 9.57 -21.76 37.22
C GLU A 250 8.39 -22.09 38.17
N LYS A 251 7.58 -21.09 38.54
CA LYS A 251 6.40 -21.30 39.39
C LYS A 251 5.24 -21.93 38.62
N ARG A 252 5.14 -21.70 37.30
CA ARG A 252 4.12 -22.33 36.46
C ARG A 252 4.52 -23.78 36.23
N ARG A 253 3.56 -24.72 36.28
CA ARG A 253 3.82 -26.17 36.14
C ARG A 253 3.31 -26.76 34.82
N TRP A 254 2.88 -25.92 33.89
CA TRP A 254 2.39 -26.28 32.57
C TRP A 254 3.35 -25.77 31.48
N PRO A 255 3.25 -26.26 30.23
CA PRO A 255 3.94 -25.69 29.07
C PRO A 255 3.60 -24.21 28.93
N GLN A 256 4.62 -23.35 28.82
CA GLN A 256 4.42 -21.90 28.81
C GLN A 256 4.58 -21.36 27.39
N LEU A 257 3.59 -20.62 26.92
CA LEU A 257 3.69 -19.76 25.75
C LEU A 257 4.04 -18.33 26.18
N VAL A 258 5.06 -17.72 25.61
CA VAL A 258 5.21 -16.26 25.63
C VAL A 258 4.82 -15.78 24.24
N ASN A 259 3.68 -15.10 24.14
CA ASN A 259 3.20 -14.59 22.86
C ASN A 259 2.99 -13.08 22.91
N ILE A 260 3.39 -12.40 21.84
CA ILE A 260 3.21 -10.96 21.67
C ILE A 260 2.50 -10.69 20.34
N ALA A 261 1.72 -9.63 20.29
CA ALA A 261 1.12 -9.11 19.07
C ALA A 261 1.36 -7.60 18.98
N THR A 262 1.77 -7.13 17.80
CA THR A 262 1.99 -5.71 17.47
C THR A 262 1.61 -5.46 16.02
N ASP A 263 1.44 -4.19 15.65
CA ASP A 263 1.48 -3.82 14.23
C ASP A 263 2.82 -4.29 13.63
N GLY A 264 2.76 -4.85 12.43
CA GLY A 264 3.90 -5.46 11.77
C GLY A 264 4.91 -4.42 11.28
N GLU A 265 4.41 -3.21 10.95
CA GLU A 265 5.16 -2.03 10.55
C GLU A 265 6.16 -1.57 11.64
N THR A 266 5.99 -2.03 12.88
CA THR A 266 6.97 -1.85 13.96
C THR A 266 8.33 -2.44 13.61
N TYR A 267 8.36 -3.59 12.92
CA TYR A 267 9.59 -4.28 12.54
C TYR A 267 10.19 -3.69 11.25
N GLY A 268 10.46 -2.39 11.21
CA GLY A 268 11.20 -1.77 10.10
C GLY A 268 10.78 -0.34 9.76
N HIS A 269 9.48 -0.05 9.65
CA HIS A 269 9.01 1.28 9.27
C HIS A 269 8.97 2.23 10.47
N HIS A 270 8.31 1.84 11.56
CA HIS A 270 8.28 2.67 12.78
C HIS A 270 9.62 2.66 13.52
N HIS A 271 10.29 1.50 13.56
CA HIS A 271 11.65 1.37 14.10
C HIS A 271 12.58 0.84 13.01
N ARG A 272 13.39 1.74 12.43
CA ARG A 272 14.31 1.37 11.36
C ARG A 272 15.26 0.25 11.80
N PHE A 273 15.39 -0.78 10.96
CA PHE A 273 16.20 -1.99 11.20
C PHE A 273 15.70 -2.94 12.30
N ALA A 274 14.49 -2.74 12.83
CA ALA A 274 13.93 -3.65 13.83
C ALA A 274 13.64 -5.06 13.28
N ASP A 275 13.52 -5.24 11.97
CA ASP A 275 13.47 -6.56 11.33
C ASP A 275 14.74 -7.39 11.66
N MET A 276 15.92 -6.74 11.70
CA MET A 276 17.20 -7.38 12.03
C MET A 276 17.26 -7.76 13.50
N ALA A 277 16.72 -6.90 14.38
CA ALA A 277 16.62 -7.20 15.81
C ALA A 277 15.70 -8.40 16.06
N LEU A 278 14.58 -8.49 15.34
CA LEU A 278 13.68 -9.65 15.35
C LEU A 278 14.41 -10.92 14.88
N ALA A 279 15.06 -10.87 13.71
CA ALA A 279 15.82 -11.99 13.16
C ALA A 279 16.90 -12.49 14.14
N PHE A 280 17.65 -11.56 14.75
CA PHE A 280 18.68 -11.87 15.72
C PHE A 280 18.09 -12.48 17.00
N ALA A 281 16.99 -11.92 17.51
CA ALA A 281 16.35 -12.41 18.73
C ALA A 281 15.89 -13.87 18.58
N ILE A 282 15.27 -14.21 17.45
CA ILE A 282 14.85 -15.58 17.10
C ILE A 282 16.06 -16.51 17.11
N ARG A 283 17.11 -16.17 16.34
CA ARG A 283 18.35 -16.96 16.28
C ARG A 283 19.00 -17.13 17.66
N TYR A 284 19.02 -16.07 18.47
CA TYR A 284 19.63 -16.08 19.80
C TYR A 284 18.88 -17.02 20.75
N ILE A 285 17.54 -16.99 20.75
CA ILE A 285 16.70 -17.88 21.56
C ILE A 285 16.96 -19.35 21.19
N GLU A 286 16.97 -19.67 19.90
CA GLU A 286 17.16 -21.04 19.42
C GLU A 286 18.58 -21.55 19.66
N SER A 287 19.60 -20.77 19.29
CA SER A 287 21.01 -21.18 19.37
C SER A 287 21.47 -21.40 20.81
N ASN A 288 20.85 -20.73 21.78
CA ASN A 288 21.14 -20.88 23.21
C ASN A 288 20.16 -21.83 23.92
N GLY A 289 19.20 -22.45 23.20
CA GLY A 289 18.22 -23.37 23.78
C GLY A 289 17.32 -22.74 24.85
N LEU A 290 17.03 -21.44 24.76
CA LEU A 290 16.29 -20.70 25.79
C LEU A 290 14.78 -20.99 25.77
N ALA A 291 14.23 -21.17 24.57
CA ALA A 291 12.85 -21.56 24.28
C ALA A 291 12.75 -22.11 22.85
N ARG A 292 11.60 -22.71 22.50
CA ARG A 292 11.26 -23.09 21.12
C ARG A 292 10.43 -22.00 20.46
N ILE A 293 10.77 -21.62 19.24
CA ILE A 293 9.93 -20.76 18.41
C ILE A 293 8.76 -21.60 17.89
N THR A 294 7.55 -21.04 17.87
CA THR A 294 6.31 -21.70 17.40
C THR A 294 5.38 -20.68 16.75
N ASN A 295 4.40 -21.17 15.99
CA ASN A 295 3.18 -20.42 15.68
C ASN A 295 2.00 -20.89 16.55
N TYR A 296 0.88 -20.16 16.50
CA TYR A 296 -0.31 -20.47 17.29
C TYR A 296 -0.96 -21.81 16.91
N GLY A 297 -0.93 -22.19 15.63
CA GLY A 297 -1.51 -23.45 15.15
C GLY A 297 -0.84 -24.67 15.77
N GLU A 298 0.50 -24.72 15.70
CA GLU A 298 1.30 -25.79 16.29
C GLU A 298 1.13 -25.85 17.82
N TYR A 299 1.17 -24.69 18.48
CA TYR A 299 0.97 -24.65 19.93
C TYR A 299 -0.42 -25.16 20.33
N LEU A 300 -1.46 -24.78 19.59
CA LEU A 300 -2.84 -25.18 19.85
C LEU A 300 -3.06 -26.68 19.66
N GLU A 301 -2.42 -27.28 18.64
CA GLU A 301 -2.47 -28.73 18.41
C GLU A 301 -1.83 -29.50 19.58
N LYS A 302 -0.63 -29.08 20.02
CA LYS A 302 0.09 -29.71 21.13
C LYS A 302 -0.60 -29.50 22.47
N TYR A 303 -1.18 -28.31 22.67
CA TYR A 303 -1.74 -27.86 23.95
C TYR A 303 -3.13 -27.25 23.79
N PRO A 304 -4.18 -28.09 23.61
CA PRO A 304 -5.55 -27.62 23.55
C PRO A 304 -5.96 -26.86 24.83
N PRO A 305 -6.93 -25.92 24.74
CA PRO A 305 -7.32 -25.10 25.88
C PRO A 305 -7.80 -25.94 27.09
N ALA A 306 -7.08 -25.84 28.21
CA ALA A 306 -7.46 -26.45 29.48
C ALA A 306 -8.42 -25.56 30.31
N HIS A 307 -8.62 -24.32 29.87
CA HIS A 307 -9.43 -23.31 30.54
C HIS A 307 -10.51 -22.79 29.59
N GLU A 308 -11.65 -22.40 30.18
CA GLU A 308 -12.69 -21.65 29.51
C GLU A 308 -12.60 -20.17 29.91
N VAL A 309 -12.93 -19.28 28.97
CA VAL A 309 -12.95 -17.83 29.21
C VAL A 309 -14.24 -17.24 28.68
N GLU A 310 -14.72 -16.21 29.38
CA GLU A 310 -15.71 -15.29 28.85
C GLU A 310 -15.03 -13.97 28.50
N ILE A 311 -15.30 -13.46 27.31
CA ILE A 311 -14.77 -12.18 26.84
C ILE A 311 -15.65 -11.01 27.30
N ILE A 312 -15.08 -9.80 27.24
CA ILE A 312 -15.82 -8.55 27.29
C ILE A 312 -16.24 -8.23 25.85
N GLU A 313 -17.55 -8.22 25.58
CA GLU A 313 -18.08 -7.90 24.26
C GLU A 313 -17.86 -6.41 23.93
N LYS A 314 -17.76 -6.10 22.63
CA LYS A 314 -17.54 -4.73 22.12
C LYS A 314 -16.28 -4.09 22.71
N SER A 315 -15.23 -4.90 22.87
CA SER A 315 -13.90 -4.48 23.33
C SER A 315 -12.88 -4.50 22.19
N SER A 316 -11.75 -3.80 22.34
CA SER A 316 -10.62 -3.75 21.41
C SER A 316 -9.28 -3.69 22.16
N TRP A 317 -8.15 -3.81 21.47
CA TRP A 317 -6.82 -3.64 22.08
C TRP A 317 -6.38 -2.17 22.26
N SER A 318 -6.90 -1.25 21.45
CA SER A 318 -6.35 0.11 21.25
C SER A 318 -7.24 1.22 21.80
N CYS A 319 -8.40 0.88 22.39
CA CYS A 319 -9.27 1.83 23.08
C CYS A 319 -9.69 1.30 24.46
N LYS A 320 -9.45 2.09 25.51
CA LYS A 320 -9.85 1.75 26.90
C LYS A 320 -11.38 1.75 27.09
N HIS A 321 -12.10 2.39 26.18
CA HIS A 321 -13.56 2.47 26.15
C HIS A 321 -14.20 1.41 25.22
N GLY A 322 -13.50 0.33 24.92
CA GLY A 322 -14.01 -0.75 24.09
C GLY A 322 -13.89 -0.44 22.60
N ILE A 323 -15.02 -0.24 21.89
CA ILE A 323 -15.04 0.09 20.45
C ILE A 323 -15.45 1.55 20.17
N ASP A 324 -15.58 2.37 21.22
CA ASP A 324 -16.10 3.73 21.12
C ASP A 324 -15.24 4.63 20.21
N ARG A 325 -13.92 4.39 20.12
CA ARG A 325 -13.01 5.08 19.18
C ARG A 325 -13.55 5.12 17.75
N TRP A 326 -14.26 4.10 17.28
CA TRP A 326 -14.67 4.00 15.86
C TRP A 326 -16.13 4.38 15.60
N TRP A 327 -16.83 4.96 16.59
CA TRP A 327 -18.20 5.42 16.37
C TRP A 327 -18.64 6.62 17.18
N SER A 328 -17.95 6.96 18.28
CA SER A 328 -18.36 8.05 19.18
C SER A 328 -17.17 8.92 19.62
N ASP A 329 -17.49 10.03 20.27
CA ASP A 329 -16.54 10.91 20.96
C ASP A 329 -16.11 10.29 22.29
N CYS A 330 -15.15 9.35 22.23
CA CYS A 330 -14.62 8.68 23.42
C CYS A 330 -13.58 9.51 24.18
N GLY A 331 -13.18 10.67 23.66
CA GLY A 331 -12.17 11.56 24.24
C GLY A 331 -10.72 11.04 24.18
N ASP A 332 -10.46 9.84 23.65
CA ASP A 332 -9.11 9.35 23.39
C ASP A 332 -8.59 9.92 22.07
N THR A 333 -7.95 11.09 22.13
CA THR A 333 -7.31 11.72 20.96
C THR A 333 -6.10 10.93 20.51
N ALA A 334 -5.93 10.74 19.20
CA ALA A 334 -4.79 9.99 18.65
C ALA A 334 -3.53 10.85 18.49
N GLY A 335 -3.67 12.19 18.42
CA GLY A 335 -2.54 13.11 18.51
C GLY A 335 -2.10 13.30 19.97
N ASP A 336 -0.79 13.48 20.20
CA ASP A 336 -0.14 13.70 21.50
C ASP A 336 -0.51 15.05 22.16
N GLY A 337 -1.76 15.50 22.03
CA GLY A 337 -2.21 16.82 22.45
C GLY A 337 -1.76 17.95 21.51
N GLU A 338 -1.35 17.64 20.27
CA GLU A 338 -0.89 18.64 19.28
C GLU A 338 -1.92 19.74 19.00
N HIS A 339 -3.22 19.43 19.17
CA HIS A 339 -4.32 20.38 18.96
C HIS A 339 -5.27 20.44 20.16
N PRO A 340 -4.97 21.28 21.17
CA PRO A 340 -5.87 21.50 22.30
C PRO A 340 -7.24 22.02 21.82
N GLY A 341 -8.30 21.24 22.08
CA GLY A 341 -9.69 21.61 21.74
C GLY A 341 -10.32 20.83 20.58
N TRP A 342 -9.54 20.01 19.88
CA TRP A 342 -10.09 19.06 18.91
C TRP A 342 -10.88 17.95 19.62
N ASN A 343 -11.95 17.49 18.99
CA ASN A 343 -12.81 16.42 19.48
C ASN A 343 -13.23 15.46 18.37
N GLN A 344 -13.89 14.37 18.74
CA GLN A 344 -14.29 13.30 17.81
C GLN A 344 -15.81 13.21 17.61
N GLN A 345 -16.55 14.30 17.87
CA GLN A 345 -18.02 14.33 17.77
C GLN A 345 -18.55 14.07 16.36
N TRP A 346 -17.71 14.25 15.34
CA TRP A 346 -18.06 13.96 13.94
C TRP A 346 -18.25 12.47 13.65
N ARG A 347 -17.74 11.56 14.48
CA ARG A 347 -17.84 10.11 14.25
C ARG A 347 -19.29 9.62 14.27
N THR A 348 -20.08 9.99 15.27
CA THR A 348 -21.47 9.53 15.34
C THR A 348 -22.29 9.99 14.11
N PRO A 349 -22.28 11.29 13.73
CA PRO A 349 -22.98 11.74 12.52
C PRO A 349 -22.46 11.10 11.22
N LEU A 350 -21.15 10.92 11.07
CA LEU A 350 -20.60 10.25 9.88
C LEU A 350 -21.14 8.81 9.79
N ARG A 351 -21.16 8.08 10.90
CA ARG A 351 -21.66 6.70 10.93
C ARG A 351 -23.15 6.64 10.65
N ASN A 352 -23.93 7.58 11.18
CA ASN A 352 -25.35 7.70 10.87
C ASN A 352 -25.59 7.92 9.37
N ALA A 353 -24.77 8.77 8.72
CA ALA A 353 -24.85 9.00 7.28
C ALA A 353 -24.53 7.73 6.47
N PHE A 354 -23.51 6.98 6.88
CA PHE A 354 -23.16 5.69 6.25
C PHE A 354 -24.23 4.62 6.47
N ASP A 355 -24.76 4.50 7.68
CA ASP A 355 -25.83 3.55 8.01
C ASP A 355 -27.11 3.87 7.22
N TYR A 356 -27.47 5.14 7.10
CA TYR A 356 -28.56 5.59 6.22
C TYR A 356 -28.35 5.13 4.78
N LEU A 357 -27.16 5.38 4.22
CA LEU A 357 -26.83 5.03 2.84
C LEU A 357 -26.87 3.51 2.61
N ARG A 358 -26.24 2.73 3.50
CA ARG A 358 -26.20 1.27 3.45
C ARG A 358 -27.61 0.68 3.56
N ASP A 359 -28.38 1.06 4.57
CA ASP A 359 -29.65 0.41 4.90
C ASP A 359 -30.74 0.77 3.88
N THR A 360 -30.73 2.00 3.37
CA THR A 360 -31.61 2.42 2.27
C THR A 360 -31.33 1.61 1.00
N LEU A 361 -30.06 1.41 0.68
CA LEU A 361 -29.66 0.72 -0.56
C LEU A 361 -29.71 -0.80 -0.46
N ALA A 362 -29.62 -1.39 0.74
CA ALA A 362 -29.71 -2.83 0.92
C ALA A 362 -31.04 -3.41 0.39
N THR A 363 -32.17 -2.75 0.68
CA THR A 363 -33.50 -3.15 0.20
C THR A 363 -33.61 -2.98 -1.31
N LYS A 364 -33.21 -1.81 -1.85
CA LYS A 364 -33.23 -1.54 -3.30
C LYS A 364 -32.34 -2.50 -4.08
N TYR A 365 -31.15 -2.82 -3.54
CA TYR A 365 -30.25 -3.83 -4.09
C TYR A 365 -30.95 -5.18 -4.19
N GLU A 366 -31.56 -5.67 -3.11
CA GLU A 366 -32.19 -6.98 -3.09
C GLU A 366 -33.35 -7.06 -4.09
N GLU A 367 -34.22 -6.05 -4.13
CA GLU A 367 -35.35 -5.98 -5.06
C GLU A 367 -34.89 -6.04 -6.52
N LYS A 368 -33.92 -5.20 -6.91
CA LYS A 368 -33.43 -5.14 -8.28
C LYS A 368 -32.59 -6.36 -8.66
N ALA A 369 -31.75 -6.84 -7.74
CA ALA A 369 -30.88 -8.00 -8.00
C ALA A 369 -31.67 -9.30 -8.16
N ARG A 370 -32.81 -9.49 -7.49
CA ARG A 370 -33.69 -10.67 -7.65
C ARG A 370 -34.24 -10.84 -9.06
N LEU A 371 -34.26 -9.78 -9.88
CA LEU A 371 -34.65 -9.85 -11.29
C LEU A 371 -33.65 -10.62 -12.16
N PHE A 372 -32.40 -10.73 -11.69
CA PHE A 372 -31.27 -11.30 -12.45
C PHE A 372 -30.61 -12.48 -11.74
N LEU A 373 -30.57 -12.49 -10.41
CA LEU A 373 -29.83 -13.45 -9.59
C LEU A 373 -30.77 -14.38 -8.81
N LYS A 374 -30.39 -15.65 -8.68
CA LYS A 374 -31.13 -16.67 -7.90
C LYS A 374 -31.28 -16.26 -6.43
N HIS A 375 -30.16 -15.86 -5.83
CA HIS A 375 -30.04 -15.46 -4.42
C HIS A 375 -29.07 -14.28 -4.33
N PRO A 376 -29.55 -13.02 -4.30
CA PRO A 376 -28.68 -11.84 -4.34
C PRO A 376 -27.60 -11.83 -3.25
N TRP A 377 -27.98 -12.06 -2.00
CA TRP A 377 -27.04 -12.02 -0.88
C TRP A 377 -25.98 -13.13 -0.98
N ALA A 378 -26.33 -14.34 -1.40
CA ALA A 378 -25.35 -15.39 -1.64
C ALA A 378 -24.41 -15.06 -2.82
N ALA A 379 -24.93 -14.40 -3.86
CA ALA A 379 -24.10 -13.91 -4.96
C ALA A 379 -23.15 -12.79 -4.53
N ARG A 380 -23.59 -11.90 -3.62
CA ARG A 380 -22.72 -10.90 -3.02
C ARG A 380 -21.62 -11.52 -2.16
N ASP A 381 -21.94 -12.52 -1.37
CA ASP A 381 -20.96 -13.24 -0.55
C ASP A 381 -19.92 -13.97 -1.41
N ASP A 382 -20.32 -14.49 -2.57
CA ASP A 382 -19.43 -15.16 -3.55
C ASP A 382 -18.72 -14.19 -4.52
N TYR A 383 -19.04 -12.88 -4.47
CA TYR A 383 -18.46 -11.88 -5.38
C TYR A 383 -16.96 -11.67 -5.18
N ILE A 384 -16.40 -12.11 -4.05
CA ILE A 384 -14.96 -12.13 -3.80
C ILE A 384 -14.18 -12.88 -4.89
N ASP A 385 -14.75 -13.92 -5.50
CA ASP A 385 -14.10 -14.64 -6.60
C ASP A 385 -13.87 -13.75 -7.83
N VAL A 386 -14.78 -12.79 -8.08
CA VAL A 386 -14.65 -11.80 -9.16
C VAL A 386 -13.73 -10.66 -8.74
N ILE A 387 -13.74 -10.24 -7.47
CA ILE A 387 -12.86 -9.19 -6.98
C ILE A 387 -11.38 -9.62 -7.09
N ILE A 388 -11.08 -10.87 -6.72
CA ILE A 388 -9.74 -11.46 -6.80
C ILE A 388 -9.31 -11.63 -8.26
N ASP A 389 -10.20 -12.16 -9.11
CA ASP A 389 -9.94 -12.42 -10.53
C ASP A 389 -11.04 -11.80 -11.39
N ARG A 390 -10.74 -10.63 -11.97
CA ARG A 390 -11.66 -9.89 -12.87
C ARG A 390 -11.59 -10.35 -14.32
N SER A 391 -10.97 -11.50 -14.62
CA SER A 391 -10.93 -12.05 -15.98
C SER A 391 -12.34 -12.34 -16.52
N PRO A 392 -12.54 -12.26 -17.85
CA PRO A 392 -13.80 -12.65 -18.48
C PRO A 392 -14.25 -14.07 -18.09
N GLU A 393 -13.30 -14.99 -17.92
CA GLU A 393 -13.56 -16.37 -17.51
C GLU A 393 -14.13 -16.44 -16.08
N SER A 394 -13.57 -15.66 -15.14
CA SER A 394 -14.06 -15.60 -13.77
C SER A 394 -15.46 -15.01 -13.67
N VAL A 395 -15.68 -13.90 -14.37
CA VAL A 395 -16.99 -13.25 -14.46
C VAL A 395 -18.03 -14.20 -15.08
N ALA A 396 -17.67 -14.93 -16.14
CA ALA A 396 -18.54 -15.93 -16.74
C ALA A 396 -18.88 -17.07 -15.78
N ARG A 397 -17.91 -17.60 -15.01
CA ARG A 397 -18.15 -18.61 -13.98
C ARG A 397 -19.13 -18.11 -12.91
N PHE A 398 -18.97 -16.87 -12.46
CA PHE A 398 -19.86 -16.23 -11.49
C PHE A 398 -21.30 -16.17 -12.02
N PHE A 399 -21.51 -15.65 -13.22
CA PHE A 399 -22.85 -15.58 -13.81
C PHE A 399 -23.47 -16.95 -14.04
N ASN A 400 -22.71 -17.94 -14.52
CA ASN A 400 -23.21 -19.32 -14.70
C ASN A 400 -23.74 -19.92 -13.39
N ARG A 401 -23.11 -19.58 -12.26
CA ARG A 401 -23.52 -20.06 -10.93
C ARG A 401 -24.73 -19.29 -10.39
N HIS A 402 -24.70 -17.96 -10.44
CA HIS A 402 -25.62 -17.11 -9.68
C HIS A 402 -26.80 -16.54 -10.49
N ALA A 403 -26.68 -16.40 -11.80
CA ALA A 403 -27.76 -15.83 -12.61
C ALA A 403 -28.98 -16.77 -12.65
N GLY A 404 -30.18 -16.22 -12.46
CA GLY A 404 -31.44 -16.96 -12.51
C GLY A 404 -31.86 -17.36 -13.94
N ARG A 405 -31.29 -16.68 -14.94
CA ARG A 405 -31.49 -16.91 -16.38
C ARG A 405 -30.26 -16.43 -17.15
N LYS A 406 -30.24 -16.67 -18.47
CA LYS A 406 -29.25 -16.03 -19.35
C LYS A 406 -29.46 -14.52 -19.34
N LEU A 407 -28.38 -13.78 -19.11
CA LEU A 407 -28.35 -12.32 -19.09
C LEU A 407 -27.70 -11.81 -20.37
N ASP A 408 -28.22 -10.71 -20.91
CA ASP A 408 -27.52 -9.93 -21.93
C ASP A 408 -26.41 -9.05 -21.33
N GLU A 409 -25.65 -8.34 -22.16
CA GLU A 409 -24.52 -7.54 -21.70
C GLU A 409 -24.95 -6.36 -20.81
N THR A 410 -26.07 -5.70 -21.11
CA THR A 410 -26.59 -4.59 -20.31
C THR A 410 -27.04 -5.06 -18.92
N GLU A 411 -27.66 -6.23 -18.86
CA GLU A 411 -28.07 -6.88 -17.62
C GLU A 411 -26.87 -7.33 -16.79
N LYS A 412 -25.82 -7.86 -17.42
CA LYS A 412 -24.55 -8.18 -16.72
C LYS A 412 -23.91 -6.93 -16.12
N VAL A 413 -23.83 -5.83 -16.87
CA VAL A 413 -23.31 -4.55 -16.36
C VAL A 413 -24.13 -4.08 -15.16
N THR A 414 -25.46 -4.17 -15.26
CA THR A 414 -26.37 -3.81 -14.15
C THR A 414 -26.09 -4.65 -12.90
N VAL A 415 -25.91 -5.96 -13.04
CA VAL A 415 -25.59 -6.85 -11.92
C VAL A 415 -24.22 -6.54 -11.32
N LEU A 416 -23.20 -6.30 -12.14
CA LEU A 416 -21.87 -5.94 -11.64
C LEU A 416 -21.89 -4.60 -10.90
N LYS A 417 -22.60 -3.58 -11.41
CA LYS A 417 -22.81 -2.31 -10.70
C LYS A 417 -23.52 -2.51 -9.35
N LEU A 418 -24.53 -3.38 -9.28
CA LEU A 418 -25.21 -3.72 -8.02
C LEU A 418 -24.26 -4.38 -7.00
N LEU A 419 -23.35 -5.23 -7.46
CA LEU A 419 -22.37 -5.92 -6.61
C LEU A 419 -21.23 -4.99 -6.15
N GLU A 420 -20.73 -4.13 -7.03
CA GLU A 420 -19.76 -3.08 -6.69
C GLU A 420 -20.36 -2.06 -5.71
N LEU A 421 -21.64 -1.72 -5.84
CA LEU A 421 -22.36 -0.89 -4.86
C LEU A 421 -22.29 -1.53 -3.47
N GLN A 422 -22.53 -2.85 -3.35
CA GLN A 422 -22.43 -3.56 -2.08
C GLN A 422 -20.99 -3.68 -1.56
N ARG A 423 -20.00 -3.84 -2.46
CA ARG A 423 -18.58 -3.83 -2.10
C ARG A 423 -18.17 -2.48 -1.48
N HIS A 424 -18.49 -1.37 -2.13
CA HIS A 424 -18.15 -0.04 -1.61
C HIS A 424 -18.94 0.33 -0.34
N ALA A 425 -20.18 -0.15 -0.21
CA ALA A 425 -20.95 0.00 1.02
C ALA A 425 -20.29 -0.70 2.23
N MET A 426 -19.45 -1.71 2.02
CA MET A 426 -18.62 -2.29 3.08
C MET A 426 -17.29 -1.55 3.25
N LEU A 427 -16.65 -1.10 2.16
CA LEU A 427 -15.37 -0.39 2.20
C LEU A 427 -15.44 0.94 2.97
N MET A 428 -16.57 1.65 2.93
CA MET A 428 -16.76 2.90 3.67
C MET A 428 -16.69 2.73 5.21
N TYR A 429 -16.69 1.50 5.74
CA TYR A 429 -16.55 1.23 7.17
C TYR A 429 -15.13 0.82 7.59
N THR A 430 -14.14 0.95 6.72
CA THR A 430 -12.74 0.64 7.04
C THR A 430 -12.26 1.45 8.26
N SER A 431 -11.62 0.79 9.24
CA SER A 431 -11.40 1.38 10.57
C SER A 431 -10.52 2.64 10.57
N CYS A 432 -9.55 2.76 9.64
CA CYS A 432 -8.62 3.88 9.58
C CYS A 432 -9.31 5.23 9.40
N GLY A 433 -10.46 5.25 8.70
CA GLY A 433 -11.26 6.45 8.50
C GLY A 433 -11.86 7.04 9.79
N TRP A 434 -11.67 6.38 10.93
CA TRP A 434 -12.23 6.78 12.22
C TRP A 434 -11.17 6.99 13.30
N PHE A 435 -9.91 6.58 13.06
CA PHE A 435 -8.91 6.45 14.12
C PHE A 435 -8.46 7.79 14.70
N PHE A 436 -8.24 8.78 13.81
CA PHE A 436 -7.74 10.10 14.16
C PHE A 436 -8.86 11.09 14.49
N ASP A 437 -8.46 12.32 14.82
CA ASP A 437 -9.34 13.31 15.42
C ASP A 437 -10.10 14.17 14.41
N GLU A 438 -9.72 14.18 13.13
CA GLU A 438 -10.21 15.14 12.13
C GLU A 438 -10.75 14.46 10.86
N ILE A 439 -11.98 14.82 10.45
CA ILE A 439 -12.72 14.24 9.31
C ILE A 439 -12.18 14.65 7.93
N SER A 440 -11.44 15.75 7.80
CA SER A 440 -10.85 16.19 6.53
C SER A 440 -9.48 15.56 6.25
N ARG A 441 -8.97 14.71 7.15
CA ARG A 441 -7.74 13.95 6.92
C ARG A 441 -7.86 12.99 5.73
N PRO A 442 -6.74 12.51 5.16
CA PRO A 442 -6.77 11.55 4.06
C PRO A 442 -7.55 10.27 4.40
N GLU A 443 -7.46 9.75 5.63
CA GLU A 443 -8.08 8.48 5.99
C GLU A 443 -9.63 8.56 6.02
N PRO A 444 -10.28 9.55 6.66
CA PRO A 444 -11.73 9.70 6.57
C PRO A 444 -12.21 10.13 5.16
N VAL A 445 -11.43 10.95 4.43
CA VAL A 445 -11.76 11.32 3.04
C VAL A 445 -11.80 10.08 2.15
N GLN A 446 -10.92 9.10 2.37
CA GLN A 446 -10.93 7.84 1.65
C GLN A 446 -12.24 7.06 1.84
N VAL A 447 -12.73 6.91 3.08
CA VAL A 447 -14.02 6.23 3.30
C VAL A 447 -15.20 7.03 2.76
N LEU A 448 -15.10 8.37 2.74
CA LEU A 448 -16.07 9.23 2.04
C LEU A 448 -16.03 9.05 0.52
N GLN A 449 -14.87 8.78 -0.09
CA GLN A 449 -14.80 8.42 -1.51
C GLN A 449 -15.55 7.13 -1.79
N TYR A 450 -15.43 6.10 -0.94
CA TYR A 450 -16.23 4.89 -1.08
C TYR A 450 -17.73 5.16 -0.93
N ALA A 451 -18.15 5.98 0.02
CA ALA A 451 -19.54 6.41 0.14
C ALA A 451 -20.01 7.20 -1.10
N GLY A 452 -19.16 8.07 -1.67
CA GLY A 452 -19.44 8.77 -2.91
C GLY A 452 -19.59 7.83 -4.10
N ARG A 453 -18.79 6.76 -4.17
CA ARG A 453 -18.93 5.72 -5.19
C ARG A 453 -20.24 4.94 -5.04
N VAL A 454 -20.67 4.66 -3.80
CA VAL A 454 -22.00 4.08 -3.52
C VAL A 454 -23.12 5.01 -4.00
N ALA A 455 -23.04 6.31 -3.68
CA ALA A 455 -24.03 7.29 -4.09
C ALA A 455 -24.13 7.44 -5.62
N GLN A 456 -23.00 7.47 -6.32
CA GLN A 456 -22.95 7.52 -7.79
C GLN A 456 -23.61 6.27 -8.41
N LEU A 457 -23.21 5.06 -7.98
CA LEU A 457 -23.81 3.83 -8.48
C LEU A 457 -25.31 3.76 -8.17
N ALA A 458 -25.73 4.28 -7.01
CA ALA A 458 -27.14 4.36 -6.67
C ALA A 458 -27.92 5.28 -7.62
N GLY A 459 -27.37 6.44 -7.98
CA GLY A 459 -27.99 7.37 -8.94
C GLY A 459 -28.11 6.80 -10.36
N GLU A 460 -27.21 5.89 -10.74
CA GLU A 460 -27.28 5.18 -12.03
C GLU A 460 -28.27 4.00 -12.00
N LEU A 461 -28.45 3.36 -10.85
CA LEU A 461 -29.22 2.13 -10.71
C LEU A 461 -30.66 2.36 -10.25
N PHE A 462 -30.94 3.44 -9.53
CA PHE A 462 -32.23 3.63 -8.87
C PHE A 462 -32.74 5.05 -9.07
N GLU A 463 -34.06 5.18 -9.05
CA GLU A 463 -34.71 6.48 -8.96
C GLU A 463 -34.68 7.01 -7.52
N GLY A 464 -34.61 8.34 -7.40
CA GLY A 464 -34.66 9.07 -6.14
C GLY A 464 -33.35 9.79 -5.80
N ASP A 465 -33.44 10.70 -4.83
CA ASP A 465 -32.33 11.57 -4.45
C ASP A 465 -31.57 11.01 -3.23
N VAL A 466 -30.90 9.87 -3.42
CA VAL A 466 -30.16 9.19 -2.35
C VAL A 466 -28.95 10.02 -1.92
N GLU A 467 -28.24 10.63 -2.87
CA GLU A 467 -27.05 11.43 -2.60
C GLU A 467 -27.39 12.66 -1.76
N GLU A 468 -28.40 13.45 -2.10
CA GLU A 468 -28.73 14.66 -1.34
C GLU A 468 -29.18 14.34 0.09
N ASN A 469 -29.94 13.26 0.29
CA ASN A 469 -30.33 12.85 1.64
C ASN A 469 -29.13 12.35 2.46
N PHE A 470 -28.20 11.63 1.84
CA PHE A 470 -26.93 11.27 2.45
C PHE A 470 -26.12 12.53 2.86
N LEU A 471 -26.04 13.52 1.97
CA LEU A 471 -25.31 14.76 2.22
C LEU A 471 -25.94 15.60 3.34
N LYS A 472 -27.26 15.60 3.48
CA LYS A 472 -27.97 16.25 4.60
C LYS A 472 -27.58 15.63 5.95
N THR A 473 -27.50 14.30 6.04
CA THR A 473 -27.04 13.64 7.27
C THR A 473 -25.55 13.89 7.50
N LEU A 474 -24.74 13.90 6.44
CA LEU A 474 -23.30 14.13 6.52
C LEU A 474 -22.93 15.55 6.98
N GLU A 475 -23.79 16.55 6.76
CA GLU A 475 -23.60 17.93 7.21
C GLU A 475 -23.49 18.06 8.75
N GLU A 476 -24.04 17.11 9.51
CA GLU A 476 -23.95 17.06 10.96
C GLU A 476 -22.53 16.70 11.46
N ALA A 477 -21.71 16.05 10.63
CA ALA A 477 -20.33 15.71 10.97
C ALA A 477 -19.44 16.96 10.90
N LYS A 478 -19.22 17.64 12.03
CA LYS A 478 -18.47 18.91 12.07
C LYS A 478 -16.96 18.68 12.04
N SER A 479 -16.28 19.45 11.19
CA SER A 479 -14.81 19.49 11.13
C SER A 479 -14.23 20.26 12.32
N ASN A 480 -13.08 19.85 12.84
CA ASN A 480 -12.31 20.67 13.78
C ASN A 480 -11.59 21.83 13.08
N ILE A 481 -11.42 21.75 11.75
CA ILE A 481 -10.86 22.81 10.91
C ILE A 481 -12.00 23.73 10.40
N PRO A 482 -12.03 25.02 10.77
CA PRO A 482 -13.09 25.95 10.39
C PRO A 482 -13.31 26.09 8.90
N GLU A 483 -12.24 26.08 8.09
CA GLU A 483 -12.30 26.24 6.64
C GLU A 483 -13.02 25.06 5.96
N GLN A 484 -12.96 23.87 6.57
CA GLN A 484 -13.62 22.66 6.05
C GLN A 484 -15.09 22.57 6.49
N GLU A 485 -15.48 23.26 7.56
CA GLU A 485 -16.83 23.34 8.15
C GLU A 485 -17.44 22.00 8.59
N ASN A 486 -17.79 21.12 7.64
CA ASN A 486 -18.50 19.88 7.90
C ASN A 486 -18.33 18.84 6.77
N GLY A 487 -18.83 17.63 7.02
CA GLY A 487 -18.72 16.51 6.09
C GLY A 487 -19.30 16.76 4.70
N ARG A 488 -20.40 17.52 4.57
CA ARG A 488 -21.00 17.87 3.26
C ARG A 488 -20.03 18.71 2.44
N ARG A 489 -19.44 19.74 3.05
CA ARG A 489 -18.46 20.62 2.38
C ARG A 489 -17.18 19.86 2.02
N ILE A 490 -16.72 18.98 2.91
CA ILE A 490 -15.58 18.07 2.65
C ILE A 490 -15.88 17.18 1.45
N TYR A 491 -17.07 16.57 1.39
CA TYR A 491 -17.48 15.74 0.26
C TYR A 491 -17.51 16.55 -1.05
N GLU A 492 -18.10 17.74 -1.05
CA GLU A 492 -18.19 18.60 -2.23
C GLU A 492 -16.82 19.07 -2.74
N ASN A 493 -15.88 19.36 -1.83
CA ASN A 493 -14.57 19.91 -2.18
C ASN A 493 -13.50 18.84 -2.45
N LEU A 494 -13.55 17.70 -1.78
CA LEU A 494 -12.49 16.68 -1.82
C LEU A 494 -12.93 15.36 -2.47
N VAL A 495 -14.23 15.01 -2.41
CA VAL A 495 -14.73 13.73 -2.96
C VAL A 495 -15.33 13.93 -4.34
N ARG A 496 -16.23 14.92 -4.52
CA ARG A 496 -16.88 15.19 -5.81
C ARG A 496 -15.88 15.44 -6.95
N PRO A 497 -14.76 16.17 -6.75
CA PRO A 497 -13.77 16.36 -7.81
C PRO A 497 -12.98 15.08 -8.13
N ALA A 498 -12.87 14.14 -7.19
CA ALA A 498 -12.20 12.85 -7.38
C ALA A 498 -13.07 11.84 -8.17
N MET A 499 -14.39 12.05 -8.23
CA MET A 499 -15.31 11.18 -8.97
C MET A 499 -14.93 11.07 -10.44
N VAL A 500 -15.02 9.84 -10.97
CA VAL A 500 -14.73 9.54 -12.39
C VAL A 500 -15.90 8.80 -13.01
N ASP A 501 -16.30 9.27 -14.18
CA ASP A 501 -17.22 8.61 -15.10
C ASP A 501 -16.50 8.31 -16.44
N LEU A 502 -17.16 7.56 -17.34
CA LEU A 502 -16.57 7.23 -18.64
C LEU A 502 -16.25 8.49 -19.48
N LYS A 503 -17.01 9.57 -19.31
CA LYS A 503 -16.78 10.84 -20.01
C LYS A 503 -15.47 11.50 -19.55
N LYS A 504 -15.17 11.50 -18.25
CA LYS A 504 -13.92 12.02 -17.70
C LYS A 504 -12.72 11.17 -18.10
N VAL A 505 -12.88 9.84 -18.21
CA VAL A 505 -11.85 8.95 -18.78
C VAL A 505 -11.61 9.27 -20.26
N ALA A 506 -12.66 9.50 -21.05
CA ALA A 506 -12.53 9.94 -22.44
C ALA A 506 -11.85 11.33 -22.53
N ALA A 507 -12.12 12.24 -21.60
CA ALA A 507 -11.45 13.55 -21.51
C ALA A 507 -9.97 13.40 -21.17
N HIS A 508 -9.63 12.52 -20.23
CA HIS A 508 -8.25 12.13 -19.95
C HIS A 508 -7.57 11.60 -21.22
N ALA A 509 -8.21 10.67 -21.95
CA ALA A 509 -7.69 10.12 -23.21
C ALA A 509 -7.46 11.21 -24.27
N ALA A 510 -8.41 12.14 -24.41
CA ALA A 510 -8.32 13.26 -25.34
C ALA A 510 -7.14 14.17 -25.04
N VAL A 511 -6.97 14.59 -23.78
CA VAL A 511 -5.83 15.42 -23.35
C VAL A 511 -4.52 14.67 -23.51
N ASN A 512 -4.45 13.40 -23.10
CA ASN A 512 -3.23 12.59 -23.20
C ASN A 512 -2.81 12.35 -24.67
N SER A 513 -3.77 12.29 -25.60
CA SER A 513 -3.48 12.14 -27.04
C SER A 513 -2.65 13.30 -27.63
N LEU A 514 -2.63 14.48 -26.99
CA LEU A 514 -1.79 15.61 -27.38
C LEU A 514 -0.30 15.38 -27.11
N SER A 515 0.04 14.47 -26.20
CA SER A 515 1.41 14.16 -25.78
C SER A 515 1.91 12.81 -26.32
N LYS A 516 1.01 11.86 -26.63
CA LYS A 516 1.38 10.50 -27.07
C LYS A 516 2.40 10.49 -28.22
N LYS A 517 3.52 9.77 -27.98
CA LYS A 517 4.36 9.16 -29.02
C LYS A 517 3.74 7.80 -29.38
N SER A 518 3.81 7.39 -30.65
CA SER A 518 3.23 6.12 -31.14
C SER A 518 3.68 4.91 -30.30
N GLY A 519 2.75 4.17 -29.68
CA GLY A 519 3.01 2.89 -29.00
C GLY A 519 2.67 2.77 -27.51
N GLU A 520 2.16 3.82 -26.85
CA GLU A 520 1.75 3.73 -25.43
C GLU A 520 0.41 3.01 -25.21
N GLU A 521 0.30 2.29 -24.09
CA GLU A 521 -0.85 1.47 -23.72
C GLU A 521 -2.19 2.23 -23.80
N ASN A 522 -3.22 1.49 -24.26
CA ASN A 522 -4.58 1.95 -24.50
C ASN A 522 -5.45 1.71 -23.24
N ARG A 523 -4.94 2.12 -22.07
CA ARG A 523 -5.60 1.93 -20.77
C ARG A 523 -5.37 3.13 -19.86
N ALA A 524 -6.35 3.43 -19.02
CA ALA A 524 -6.21 4.32 -17.88
C ALA A 524 -6.68 3.55 -16.64
N TYR A 525 -5.73 2.94 -15.92
CA TYR A 525 -5.99 2.12 -14.74
C TYR A 525 -7.02 1.00 -15.01
N CYS A 526 -8.16 1.01 -14.31
CA CYS A 526 -9.25 0.04 -14.49
C CYS A 526 -10.13 0.28 -15.73
N TYR A 527 -9.79 1.23 -16.61
CA TYR A 527 -10.50 1.50 -17.86
C TYR A 527 -9.66 1.12 -19.09
N GLY A 528 -10.27 0.37 -20.01
CA GLY A 528 -9.75 0.17 -21.36
C GLY A 528 -10.18 1.31 -22.27
N ILE A 529 -9.27 1.78 -23.13
CA ILE A 529 -9.50 2.91 -24.05
C ILE A 529 -9.11 2.47 -25.46
N GLU A 530 -10.09 2.23 -26.32
CA GLU A 530 -9.86 1.90 -27.73
C GLU A 530 -10.02 3.16 -28.58
N MET A 531 -8.93 3.60 -29.23
CA MET A 531 -8.95 4.74 -30.14
C MET A 531 -9.44 4.25 -31.51
N GLU A 532 -10.70 4.51 -31.83
CA GLU A 532 -11.34 4.02 -33.06
C GLU A 532 -11.00 4.90 -34.28
N ASP A 533 -10.86 6.20 -34.07
CA ASP A 533 -10.39 7.16 -35.08
C ASP A 533 -9.63 8.31 -34.41
N ALA A 534 -8.59 8.82 -35.06
CA ALA A 534 -7.78 9.93 -34.57
C ALA A 534 -7.15 10.70 -35.74
N ALA A 535 -7.49 11.98 -35.84
CA ALA A 535 -6.91 12.93 -36.76
C ALA A 535 -6.05 13.94 -36.00
N ILE A 536 -4.76 13.98 -36.31
CA ILE A 536 -3.80 14.95 -35.75
C ILE A 536 -3.53 15.99 -36.81
N THR A 537 -3.72 17.27 -36.47
CA THR A 537 -3.40 18.40 -37.33
C THR A 537 -2.39 19.30 -36.62
N GLU A 538 -1.25 19.52 -37.29
CA GLU A 538 -0.26 20.51 -36.87
C GLU A 538 -0.57 21.84 -37.57
N CYS A 539 -0.75 22.89 -36.77
CA CYS A 539 -1.21 24.20 -37.22
C CYS A 539 -0.19 25.25 -36.78
N GLY A 540 1.01 25.17 -37.35
CA GLY A 540 2.18 25.92 -36.90
C GLY A 540 2.60 25.46 -35.50
N GLU A 541 2.47 26.36 -34.55
CA GLU A 541 2.91 26.27 -33.16
C GLU A 541 1.89 25.50 -32.27
N ALA A 542 0.67 25.29 -32.79
CA ALA A 542 -0.43 24.59 -32.12
C ALA A 542 -0.65 23.17 -32.67
N ARG A 543 -1.14 22.28 -31.80
CA ARG A 543 -1.49 20.90 -32.13
C ARG A 543 -2.96 20.63 -31.81
N LEU A 544 -3.72 20.24 -32.82
CA LEU A 544 -5.11 19.80 -32.69
C LEU A 544 -5.19 18.29 -32.86
N VAL A 545 -5.90 17.61 -31.96
CA VAL A 545 -6.30 16.22 -32.12
C VAL A 545 -7.82 16.16 -32.06
N THR A 546 -8.44 15.48 -33.02
CA THR A 546 -9.86 15.14 -32.98
C THR A 546 -10.03 13.66 -33.25
N GLY A 547 -11.03 13.02 -32.66
CA GLY A 547 -11.17 11.58 -32.83
C GLY A 547 -12.41 11.00 -32.18
N ARG A 548 -12.48 9.68 -32.24
CA ARG A 548 -13.49 8.85 -31.58
C ARG A 548 -12.79 7.77 -30.77
N CYS A 549 -13.22 7.58 -29.53
CA CYS A 549 -12.72 6.52 -28.67
C CYS A 549 -13.86 5.77 -27.98
N ARG A 550 -13.64 4.49 -27.71
CA ARG A 550 -14.49 3.66 -26.87
C ARG A 550 -13.81 3.48 -25.52
N VAL A 551 -14.54 3.78 -24.47
CA VAL A 551 -14.08 3.56 -23.09
C VAL A 551 -14.86 2.40 -22.51
N THR A 552 -14.18 1.48 -21.83
CA THR A 552 -14.79 0.32 -21.18
C THR A 552 -14.24 0.14 -19.76
N SER A 553 -15.12 0.15 -18.75
CA SER A 553 -14.74 -0.22 -17.39
C SER A 553 -14.44 -1.72 -17.31
N GLN A 554 -13.25 -2.07 -16.84
CA GLN A 554 -12.87 -3.47 -16.59
C GLN A 554 -13.48 -4.03 -15.29
N ILE A 555 -14.13 -3.17 -14.50
CA ILE A 555 -14.80 -3.53 -13.25
C ILE A 555 -16.24 -3.97 -13.51
N THR A 556 -16.99 -3.15 -14.26
CA THR A 556 -18.43 -3.37 -14.49
C THR A 556 -18.76 -3.86 -15.90
N GLY A 557 -17.81 -3.79 -16.83
CA GLY A 557 -18.04 -4.04 -18.26
C GLY A 557 -18.77 -2.90 -18.98
N GLU A 558 -19.12 -1.81 -18.28
CA GLU A 558 -19.79 -0.67 -18.87
C GLU A 558 -18.94 -0.04 -19.96
N SER A 559 -19.54 0.24 -21.12
CA SER A 559 -18.84 0.84 -22.25
C SER A 559 -19.68 1.88 -22.96
N ASP A 560 -19.04 2.97 -23.37
CA ASP A 560 -19.61 4.04 -24.18
C ASP A 560 -18.58 4.51 -25.20
N THR A 561 -19.06 5.06 -26.32
CA THR A 561 -18.24 5.68 -27.36
C THR A 561 -18.36 7.19 -27.27
N PHE A 562 -17.23 7.89 -27.39
CA PHE A 562 -17.14 9.34 -27.28
C PHE A 562 -16.41 9.93 -28.49
N ILE A 563 -16.85 11.11 -28.91
CA ILE A 563 -16.07 11.98 -29.78
C ILE A 563 -15.33 13.00 -28.92
N TYR A 564 -14.12 13.33 -29.35
CA TYR A 564 -13.28 14.24 -28.61
C TYR A 564 -12.52 15.18 -29.54
N GLY A 565 -12.14 16.33 -28.97
CA GLY A 565 -11.24 17.26 -29.60
C GLY A 565 -10.40 17.96 -28.55
N ALA A 566 -9.10 18.04 -28.79
CA ALA A 566 -8.13 18.62 -27.87
C ALA A 566 -7.17 19.52 -28.66
N LEU A 567 -7.02 20.76 -28.20
CA LEU A 567 -6.13 21.76 -28.79
C LEU A 567 -5.08 22.15 -27.75
N ARG A 568 -3.80 21.94 -28.09
CA ARG A 568 -2.66 22.50 -27.36
C ARG A 568 -2.14 23.72 -28.11
N ARG A 569 -2.14 24.88 -27.45
CA ARG A 569 -1.47 26.11 -27.92
C ARG A 569 -0.07 26.21 -27.29
N GLU A 570 0.69 27.23 -27.66
CA GLU A 570 2.02 27.50 -27.06
C GLU A 570 2.03 27.36 -25.54
N GLY A 571 3.07 26.72 -25.02
CA GLY A 571 3.24 26.43 -23.61
C GLY A 571 2.28 25.36 -23.09
N TYR A 572 1.49 25.72 -22.08
CA TYR A 572 0.75 24.78 -21.22
C TYR A 572 -0.77 24.84 -21.40
N VAL A 573 -1.25 25.64 -22.36
CA VAL A 573 -2.68 25.90 -22.48
C VAL A 573 -3.34 24.84 -23.36
N VAL A 574 -3.99 23.89 -22.68
CA VAL A 574 -4.79 22.83 -23.30
C VAL A 574 -6.27 23.15 -23.15
N ASN A 575 -7.01 23.05 -24.24
CA ASN A 575 -8.47 23.06 -24.25
C ASN A 575 -8.96 21.74 -24.84
N ALA A 576 -9.78 21.01 -24.11
CA ALA A 576 -10.37 19.77 -24.59
C ALA A 576 -11.88 19.71 -24.32
N GLY A 577 -12.57 19.06 -25.25
CA GLY A 577 -13.99 18.76 -25.18
C GLY A 577 -14.24 17.28 -25.46
N VAL A 578 -15.30 16.75 -24.87
CA VAL A 578 -15.76 15.38 -25.09
C VAL A 578 -17.27 15.36 -25.06
N SER A 579 -17.87 14.62 -26.00
CA SER A 579 -19.30 14.33 -26.02
C SER A 579 -19.53 12.86 -26.36
N LYS A 580 -20.69 12.33 -25.96
CA LYS A 580 -21.10 10.98 -26.38
C LYS A 580 -21.22 10.97 -27.91
N TYR A 581 -20.74 9.90 -28.52
CA TYR A 581 -20.91 9.68 -29.95
C TYR A 581 -22.39 9.38 -30.24
N ASP A 582 -22.95 10.09 -31.22
CA ASP A 582 -24.34 9.96 -31.64
C ASP A 582 -24.39 9.62 -33.14
N GLU A 583 -24.03 10.60 -33.98
CA GLU A 583 -24.02 10.46 -35.44
C GLU A 583 -22.64 10.71 -36.07
N GLU A 584 -22.31 9.93 -37.10
CA GLU A 584 -21.05 10.05 -37.85
C GLU A 584 -20.92 11.41 -38.56
N GLU A 585 -22.04 12.01 -38.98
CA GLU A 585 -22.05 13.32 -39.65
C GLU A 585 -21.61 14.45 -38.70
N ILE A 586 -22.04 14.41 -37.44
CA ILE A 586 -21.64 15.39 -36.41
C ILE A 586 -20.13 15.31 -36.19
N TYR A 587 -19.60 14.10 -36.03
CA TYR A 587 -18.16 13.86 -35.88
C TYR A 587 -17.36 14.42 -37.08
N ARG A 588 -17.75 14.07 -38.31
CA ARG A 588 -17.06 14.52 -39.52
C ARG A 588 -17.13 16.03 -39.71
N ASN A 589 -18.28 16.63 -39.40
CA ASN A 589 -18.44 18.08 -39.47
C ASN A 589 -17.53 18.78 -38.45
N MET A 590 -17.50 18.32 -37.20
CA MET A 590 -16.60 18.84 -36.18
C MET A 590 -15.13 18.71 -36.62
N ALA A 591 -14.69 17.52 -37.03
CA ALA A 591 -13.31 17.28 -37.45
C ALA A 591 -12.91 18.18 -38.63
N ARG A 592 -13.79 18.33 -39.63
CA ARG A 592 -13.55 19.19 -40.79
C ARG A 592 -13.49 20.68 -40.43
N GLU A 593 -14.48 21.18 -39.68
CA GLU A 593 -14.56 22.60 -39.31
C GLU A 593 -13.35 23.01 -38.45
N THR A 594 -13.04 22.21 -37.43
CA THR A 594 -11.91 22.47 -36.52
C THR A 594 -10.56 22.37 -37.22
N THR A 595 -10.35 21.37 -38.09
CA THR A 595 -9.12 21.23 -38.89
C THR A 595 -8.92 22.42 -39.82
N LEU A 596 -9.98 22.89 -40.48
CA LEU A 596 -9.92 24.04 -41.40
C LEU A 596 -9.57 25.33 -40.66
N SER A 597 -10.21 25.60 -39.52
CA SER A 597 -9.92 26.79 -38.70
C SER A 597 -8.52 26.73 -38.09
N CYS A 598 -8.10 25.55 -37.63
CA CYS A 598 -6.75 25.31 -37.12
C CYS A 598 -5.71 25.59 -38.21
N SER A 599 -5.90 25.07 -39.42
CA SER A 599 -4.97 25.29 -40.55
C SER A 599 -4.85 26.77 -40.96
N ARG A 600 -5.84 27.61 -40.61
CA ARG A 600 -5.83 29.07 -40.82
C ARG A 600 -5.21 29.86 -39.66
N GLY A 601 -4.84 29.19 -38.56
CA GLY A 601 -4.32 29.82 -37.35
C GLY A 601 -5.38 30.49 -36.47
N ASP A 602 -6.68 30.25 -36.69
CA ASP A 602 -7.75 30.83 -35.88
C ASP A 602 -8.11 29.93 -34.69
N TYR A 603 -7.24 29.95 -33.68
CA TYR A 603 -7.39 29.07 -32.50
C TYR A 603 -8.60 29.40 -31.64
N SER A 604 -9.03 30.66 -31.62
CA SER A 604 -10.24 31.09 -30.89
C SER A 604 -11.48 30.46 -31.52
N GLU A 605 -11.54 30.44 -32.85
CA GLU A 605 -12.61 29.74 -33.57
C GLU A 605 -12.56 28.23 -33.37
N VAL A 606 -11.37 27.61 -33.30
CA VAL A 606 -11.26 26.17 -32.96
C VAL A 606 -11.88 25.88 -31.60
N VAL A 607 -11.56 26.66 -30.57
CA VAL A 607 -12.16 26.48 -29.22
C VAL A 607 -13.67 26.64 -29.26
N ARG A 608 -14.18 27.67 -29.94
CA ARG A 608 -15.62 27.90 -30.10
C ARG A 608 -16.32 26.75 -30.84
N LEU A 609 -15.67 26.17 -31.84
CA LEU A 609 -16.18 25.01 -32.59
C LEU A 609 -16.17 23.75 -31.73
N LEU A 610 -15.13 23.53 -30.93
CA LEU A 610 -15.10 22.43 -29.96
C LEU A 610 -16.25 22.58 -28.95
N GLU A 611 -16.47 23.78 -28.42
CA GLU A 611 -17.59 24.06 -27.51
C GLU A 611 -18.96 23.82 -28.17
N LYS A 612 -19.12 24.25 -29.42
CA LYS A 612 -20.35 24.06 -30.19
C LYS A 612 -20.69 22.58 -30.36
N HIS A 613 -19.71 21.74 -30.70
CA HIS A 613 -19.92 20.33 -31.03
C HIS A 613 -19.86 19.40 -29.81
N LEU A 614 -19.07 19.74 -28.80
CA LEU A 614 -18.77 18.87 -27.66
C LEU A 614 -19.41 19.36 -26.35
N GLY A 615 -20.08 20.52 -26.36
CA GLY A 615 -20.63 21.18 -25.18
C GLY A 615 -19.57 21.98 -24.41
N SER A 616 -19.91 22.42 -23.20
CA SER A 616 -19.01 23.24 -22.37
C SER A 616 -17.64 22.58 -22.19
N SER A 617 -16.66 23.11 -22.91
CA SER A 617 -15.32 22.51 -23.06
C SER A 617 -14.41 23.04 -21.95
N HIS A 618 -14.48 22.42 -20.77
CA HIS A 618 -13.71 22.83 -19.59
C HIS A 618 -12.55 21.89 -19.25
N TYR A 619 -12.21 20.92 -20.10
CA TYR A 619 -11.12 19.99 -19.79
C TYR A 619 -9.77 20.60 -20.14
N SER A 620 -8.82 20.47 -19.22
CA SER A 620 -7.45 21.00 -19.35
C SER A 620 -6.44 19.98 -18.79
N LEU A 621 -5.20 20.38 -18.56
CA LEU A 621 -4.21 19.53 -17.88
C LEU A 621 -4.67 19.07 -16.49
N THR A 622 -5.50 19.84 -15.80
CA THR A 622 -6.10 19.45 -14.51
C THR A 622 -7.14 18.32 -14.62
N SER A 623 -7.51 17.94 -15.84
CA SER A 623 -8.43 16.83 -16.11
C SER A 623 -7.72 15.50 -16.32
N LEU A 624 -6.38 15.51 -16.44
CA LEU A 624 -5.59 14.29 -16.35
C LEU A 624 -5.66 13.73 -14.93
N PHE A 625 -5.49 12.41 -14.82
CA PHE A 625 -5.35 11.76 -13.51
C PHE A 625 -3.98 12.09 -12.93
N ARG A 626 -3.81 12.03 -11.61
CA ARG A 626 -2.71 12.71 -10.91
C ARG A 626 -1.33 12.33 -11.44
N ASP A 627 -1.09 11.06 -11.72
CA ASP A 627 0.19 10.55 -12.20
C ASP A 627 0.49 11.04 -13.63
N GLU A 628 -0.47 10.88 -14.55
CA GLU A 628 -0.36 11.36 -15.93
C GLU A 628 -0.28 12.89 -16.00
N GLN A 629 -0.99 13.58 -15.12
CA GLN A 629 -0.91 15.02 -14.97
C GLN A 629 0.53 15.43 -14.64
N ARG A 630 1.16 14.76 -13.67
CA ARG A 630 2.57 15.01 -13.31
C ARG A 630 3.52 14.69 -14.44
N LYS A 631 3.34 13.55 -15.10
CA LYS A 631 4.16 13.13 -16.25
C LYS A 631 4.09 14.19 -17.36
N VAL A 632 2.89 14.55 -17.80
CA VAL A 632 2.68 15.51 -18.89
C VAL A 632 3.15 16.92 -18.50
N LEU A 633 2.88 17.37 -17.27
CA LEU A 633 3.42 18.64 -16.78
C LEU A 633 4.95 18.65 -16.75
N GLY A 634 5.57 17.56 -16.30
CA GLY A 634 7.02 17.40 -16.29
C GLY A 634 7.62 17.49 -17.69
N GLU A 635 7.05 16.76 -18.66
CA GLU A 635 7.46 16.80 -20.07
C GLU A 635 7.28 18.20 -20.69
N MET A 636 6.15 18.87 -20.41
CA MET A 636 5.91 20.21 -20.92
C MET A 636 6.86 21.25 -20.32
N LEU A 637 7.15 21.12 -19.02
CA LEU A 637 8.03 22.04 -18.29
C LEU A 637 9.50 21.75 -18.55
N GLU A 638 9.87 20.62 -19.16
CA GLU A 638 11.26 20.19 -19.36
C GLU A 638 12.11 21.26 -20.06
N SER A 639 11.61 21.88 -21.13
CA SER A 639 12.32 22.92 -21.87
C SER A 639 12.48 24.21 -21.06
N THR A 640 11.45 24.58 -20.29
CA THR A 640 11.47 25.76 -19.42
C THR A 640 12.40 25.53 -18.24
N MET A 641 12.34 24.36 -17.61
CA MET A 641 13.25 23.95 -16.53
C MET A 641 14.68 23.85 -17.02
N SER A 642 14.91 23.39 -18.25
CA SER A 642 16.23 23.40 -18.88
C SER A 642 16.74 24.83 -19.12
N ALA A 643 15.89 25.75 -19.58
CA ALA A 643 16.25 27.15 -19.77
C ALA A 643 16.54 27.86 -18.43
N VAL A 644 15.71 27.62 -17.41
CA VAL A 644 15.94 28.12 -16.04
C VAL A 644 17.24 27.54 -15.49
N ALA A 645 17.46 26.23 -15.58
CA ALA A 645 18.70 25.59 -15.16
C ALA A 645 19.92 26.13 -15.92
N ALA A 646 19.81 26.42 -17.22
CA ALA A 646 20.89 27.04 -17.99
C ALA A 646 21.19 28.47 -17.53
N ALA A 647 20.16 29.27 -17.23
CA ALA A 647 20.34 30.62 -16.70
C ALA A 647 21.00 30.61 -15.31
N TYR A 648 20.53 29.74 -14.43
CA TYR A 648 21.11 29.52 -13.10
C TYR A 648 22.52 28.95 -13.17
N ARG A 649 22.80 28.07 -14.14
CA ARG A 649 24.15 27.55 -14.41
C ARG A 649 25.08 28.65 -14.87
N GLY A 650 24.64 29.53 -15.77
CA GLY A 650 25.42 30.69 -16.20
C GLY A 650 25.75 31.62 -15.03
N LEU A 651 24.80 31.87 -14.13
CA LEU A 651 25.05 32.63 -12.89
C LEU A 651 26.04 31.89 -11.99
N TYR A 652 25.83 30.60 -11.76
CA TYR A 652 26.71 29.78 -10.95
C TYR A 652 28.15 29.81 -11.49
N GLU A 653 28.38 29.49 -12.77
CA GLU A 653 29.71 29.45 -13.38
C GLU A 653 30.40 30.82 -13.40
N HIS A 654 29.67 31.88 -13.74
CA HIS A 654 30.22 33.24 -13.81
C HIS A 654 30.66 33.76 -12.44
N TYR A 655 29.88 33.48 -11.40
CA TYR A 655 30.13 33.97 -10.04
C TYR A 655 30.79 32.95 -9.12
N TYR A 656 31.11 31.75 -9.62
CA TYR A 656 31.82 30.71 -8.88
C TYR A 656 33.18 31.18 -8.34
N PRO A 657 34.07 31.81 -9.14
CA PRO A 657 35.38 32.25 -8.63
C PRO A 657 35.28 33.32 -7.52
N PRO A 658 34.45 34.38 -7.66
CA PRO A 658 34.23 35.35 -6.58
C PRO A 658 33.59 34.76 -5.33
N ALA A 659 32.59 33.87 -5.48
CA ALA A 659 31.91 33.24 -4.35
C ALA A 659 32.85 32.32 -3.56
N ARG A 660 33.70 31.56 -4.27
CA ARG A 660 34.75 30.74 -3.67
C ARG A 660 35.76 31.60 -2.91
N PHE A 661 36.22 32.70 -3.48
CA PHE A 661 37.14 33.64 -2.82
C PHE A 661 36.53 34.22 -1.52
N LEU A 662 35.26 34.60 -1.53
CA LEU A 662 34.56 35.10 -0.34
C LEU A 662 34.43 34.04 0.77
N SER A 663 34.12 32.79 0.38
CA SER A 663 34.04 31.65 1.31
C SER A 663 35.41 31.31 1.92
N GLU A 664 36.49 31.33 1.12
CA GLU A 664 37.87 31.12 1.59
C GLU A 664 38.33 32.21 2.59
N LEU A 665 37.78 33.42 2.48
CA LEU A 665 38.01 34.53 3.42
C LEU A 665 37.12 34.47 4.69
N GLY A 666 36.28 33.44 4.83
CA GLY A 666 35.36 33.27 5.97
C GLY A 666 34.12 34.17 5.92
N GLY A 667 33.82 34.81 4.78
CA GLY A 667 32.62 35.61 4.58
C GLY A 667 31.41 34.75 4.15
N PRO A 668 30.17 35.13 4.52
CA PRO A 668 28.98 34.39 4.11
C PRO A 668 28.70 34.57 2.60
N VAL A 669 28.36 33.48 1.92
CA VAL A 669 27.92 33.52 0.52
C VAL A 669 26.57 34.25 0.44
N PRO A 670 26.41 35.26 -0.43
CA PRO A 670 25.13 35.97 -0.56
C PRO A 670 23.98 35.03 -0.96
N ARG A 671 22.78 35.25 -0.39
CA ARG A 671 21.59 34.37 -0.55
C ARG A 671 21.24 34.03 -2.00
N ASN A 672 21.37 34.98 -2.91
CA ASN A 672 21.02 34.76 -4.32
C ASN A 672 22.01 33.79 -5.02
N PHE A 673 23.28 33.75 -4.59
CA PHE A 673 24.24 32.77 -5.08
C PHE A 673 24.03 31.40 -4.46
N HIS A 674 23.65 31.37 -3.19
CA HIS A 674 23.31 30.15 -2.47
C HIS A 674 22.15 29.41 -3.13
N ALA A 675 21.04 30.10 -3.44
CA ALA A 675 19.91 29.51 -4.16
C ALA A 675 20.30 28.96 -5.55
N ALA A 676 21.21 29.62 -6.26
CA ALA A 676 21.69 29.14 -7.56
C ALA A 676 22.59 27.92 -7.45
N ALA A 677 23.47 27.91 -6.45
CA ALA A 677 24.30 26.76 -6.15
C ALA A 677 23.48 25.55 -5.72
N GLU A 678 22.46 25.77 -4.89
CA GLU A 678 21.56 24.72 -4.42
C GLU A 678 20.85 24.00 -5.57
N LEU A 679 20.25 24.76 -6.49
CA LEU A 679 19.59 24.19 -7.66
C LEU A 679 20.56 23.40 -8.55
N ILE A 680 21.73 23.97 -8.87
CA ILE A 680 22.67 23.38 -9.82
C ILE A 680 23.38 22.16 -9.22
N ILE A 681 23.81 22.24 -7.96
CA ILE A 681 24.50 21.14 -7.29
C ILE A 681 23.55 19.94 -7.11
N ASN A 682 22.30 20.16 -6.67
CA ASN A 682 21.33 19.08 -6.56
C ASN A 682 21.03 18.46 -7.95
N SER A 683 20.76 19.27 -8.97
CA SER A 683 20.53 18.78 -10.34
C SER A 683 21.71 17.98 -10.89
N ASP A 684 22.95 18.46 -10.67
CA ASP A 684 24.15 17.78 -11.13
C ASP A 684 24.41 16.49 -10.33
N LEU A 685 24.09 16.45 -9.04
CA LEU A 685 24.16 15.23 -8.22
C LEU A 685 23.15 14.18 -8.71
N HIS A 686 21.87 14.54 -8.89
CA HIS A 686 20.85 13.64 -9.45
C HIS A 686 21.27 13.07 -10.81
N ARG A 687 21.78 13.91 -11.70
CA ARG A 687 22.26 13.46 -13.01
C ARG A 687 23.48 12.55 -12.89
N ALA A 688 24.42 12.86 -12.00
CA ALA A 688 25.64 12.08 -11.81
C ALA A 688 25.34 10.68 -11.23
N VAL A 689 24.43 10.56 -10.26
CA VAL A 689 24.08 9.26 -9.65
C VAL A 689 23.18 8.40 -10.53
N ASN A 690 22.39 9.00 -11.44
CA ASN A 690 21.56 8.29 -12.42
C ASN A 690 22.30 7.91 -13.72
N ALA A 691 23.53 8.38 -13.90
CA ALA A 691 24.31 8.05 -15.09
C ALA A 691 24.54 6.54 -15.19
N ALA A 692 24.50 5.99 -16.42
CA ALA A 692 24.76 4.56 -16.66
C ALA A 692 26.15 4.12 -16.15
N ARG A 693 27.10 5.05 -16.13
CA ARG A 693 28.37 4.92 -15.43
C ARG A 693 28.53 6.11 -14.51
N VAL A 694 28.47 5.86 -13.21
CA VAL A 694 28.61 6.89 -12.18
C VAL A 694 30.08 7.32 -12.09
N ASP A 695 30.33 8.62 -12.24
CA ASP A 695 31.64 9.22 -11.99
C ASP A 695 31.77 9.60 -10.51
N ALA A 696 32.42 8.72 -9.74
CA ALA A 696 32.60 8.92 -8.30
C ALA A 696 33.41 10.18 -7.95
N THR A 697 34.33 10.62 -8.81
CA THR A 697 35.09 11.85 -8.58
C THR A 697 34.20 13.06 -8.76
N ALA A 698 33.38 13.10 -9.82
CA ALA A 698 32.43 14.18 -10.03
C ALA A 698 31.43 14.31 -8.86
N VAL A 699 30.87 13.19 -8.37
CA VAL A 699 29.96 13.19 -7.22
C VAL A 699 30.64 13.74 -5.96
N LYS A 700 31.86 13.29 -5.65
CA LYS A 700 32.61 13.78 -4.49
C LYS A 700 32.90 15.28 -4.57
N THR A 701 33.32 15.78 -5.73
CA THR A 701 33.57 17.22 -5.94
C THR A 701 32.31 18.06 -5.75
N LEU A 702 31.15 17.58 -6.23
CA LEU A 702 29.86 18.26 -6.02
C LEU A 702 29.49 18.33 -4.53
N LEU A 703 29.67 17.24 -3.78
CA LEU A 703 29.40 17.19 -2.34
C LEU A 703 30.34 18.07 -1.51
N GLU A 704 31.63 18.09 -1.85
CA GLU A 704 32.60 19.00 -1.23
C GLU A 704 32.22 20.46 -1.48
N THR A 705 31.81 20.78 -2.71
CA THR A 705 31.33 22.13 -3.05
C THR A 705 30.07 22.49 -2.27
N ALA A 706 29.11 21.57 -2.16
CA ALA A 706 27.89 21.74 -1.37
C ALA A 706 28.21 22.06 0.10
N LYS A 707 29.19 21.33 0.67
CA LYS A 707 29.65 21.53 2.03
C LYS A 707 30.32 22.89 2.25
N ILE A 708 31.20 23.32 1.34
CA ILE A 708 31.89 24.62 1.44
C ILE A 708 30.87 25.77 1.38
N TRP A 709 29.82 25.60 0.58
CA TRP A 709 28.82 26.64 0.33
C TRP A 709 27.58 26.51 1.23
N SER A 710 27.56 25.53 2.15
CA SER A 710 26.44 25.22 3.04
C SER A 710 25.10 25.07 2.29
N VAL A 711 25.14 24.38 1.15
CA VAL A 711 23.96 24.08 0.33
C VAL A 711 23.18 22.92 0.94
N ASP A 712 21.86 23.06 1.01
CA ASP A 712 20.97 21.98 1.40
C ASP A 712 20.88 20.96 0.26
N ILE A 713 21.35 19.74 0.53
CA ILE A 713 21.35 18.64 -0.43
C ILE A 713 20.06 17.84 -0.26
N ASP A 714 19.41 17.50 -1.37
CA ASP A 714 18.32 16.51 -1.38
C ASP A 714 18.86 15.10 -1.17
N ALA A 715 19.31 14.84 0.06
CA ALA A 715 19.88 13.56 0.44
C ALA A 715 18.89 12.39 0.23
N GLY A 716 17.59 12.64 0.40
CA GLY A 716 16.53 11.64 0.21
C GLY A 716 16.41 11.22 -1.25
N GLY A 717 16.23 12.19 -2.15
CA GLY A 717 16.13 11.94 -3.59
C GLY A 717 17.41 11.35 -4.17
N ILE A 718 18.58 11.92 -3.84
CA ILE A 718 19.87 11.43 -4.35
C ILE A 718 20.18 10.02 -3.85
N SER A 719 19.87 9.72 -2.59
CA SER A 719 20.02 8.36 -2.04
C SER A 719 19.12 7.36 -2.76
N TYR A 720 17.87 7.74 -3.03
CA TYR A 720 16.91 6.91 -3.74
C TYR A 720 17.32 6.65 -5.20
N ASP A 721 17.73 7.68 -5.93
CA ASP A 721 18.21 7.57 -7.31
C ASP A 721 19.43 6.66 -7.41
N LEU A 722 20.40 6.85 -6.51
CA LEU A 722 21.58 6.00 -6.46
C LEU A 722 21.21 4.55 -6.11
N LYS A 723 20.32 4.32 -5.14
CA LYS A 723 19.78 2.99 -4.82
C LYS A 723 19.19 2.33 -6.06
N LYS A 724 18.27 3.01 -6.77
CA LYS A 724 17.62 2.47 -7.97
C LYS A 724 18.61 2.18 -9.09
N ASN A 725 19.62 3.04 -9.28
CA ASN A 725 20.66 2.79 -10.27
C ASN A 725 21.50 1.55 -9.91
N ILE A 726 21.93 1.40 -8.65
CA ILE A 726 22.69 0.22 -8.20
C ILE A 726 21.83 -1.06 -8.33
N GLU A 727 20.55 -1.02 -7.96
CA GLU A 727 19.61 -2.14 -8.15
C GLU A 727 19.50 -2.54 -9.63
N LYS A 728 19.39 -1.57 -10.54
CA LYS A 728 19.36 -1.80 -11.99
C LYS A 728 20.67 -2.39 -12.51
N MET A 729 21.82 -1.88 -12.06
CA MET A 729 23.15 -2.42 -12.41
C MET A 729 23.28 -3.87 -11.93
N MET A 730 22.81 -4.18 -10.71
CA MET A 730 22.83 -5.53 -10.15
C MET A 730 21.92 -6.50 -10.91
N ALA A 731 20.73 -6.05 -11.34
CA ALA A 731 19.85 -6.83 -12.20
C ALA A 731 20.44 -7.08 -13.59
N GLY A 732 21.20 -6.12 -14.13
CA GLY A 732 21.98 -6.27 -15.35
C GLY A 732 23.05 -7.35 -15.21
N LEU A 733 23.84 -7.32 -14.13
CA LEU A 733 24.83 -8.35 -13.80
C LEU A 733 24.16 -9.73 -13.64
N ALA A 734 23.00 -9.79 -13.00
CA ALA A 734 22.23 -11.03 -12.84
C ALA A 734 21.80 -11.67 -14.16
N SER A 735 21.57 -10.85 -15.20
CA SER A 735 21.22 -11.31 -16.55
C SER A 735 22.45 -11.71 -17.38
N SER A 736 23.60 -11.08 -17.10
CA SER A 736 24.88 -11.33 -17.77
C SER A 736 26.01 -11.51 -16.75
N PRO A 737 26.09 -12.67 -16.03
CA PRO A 737 27.03 -12.83 -14.92
C PRO A 737 28.50 -12.68 -15.30
N GLY A 738 28.87 -12.91 -16.56
CA GLY A 738 30.24 -12.78 -17.06
C GLY A 738 30.69 -11.36 -17.39
N ASP A 739 29.84 -10.33 -17.23
CA ASP A 739 30.21 -8.94 -17.49
C ASP A 739 31.13 -8.37 -16.39
N LEU A 740 32.44 -8.54 -16.59
CA LEU A 740 33.46 -8.02 -15.67
C LEU A 740 33.45 -6.49 -15.57
N ASN A 741 33.12 -5.78 -16.66
CA ASN A 741 33.06 -4.31 -16.64
C ASN A 741 31.87 -3.83 -15.81
N GLY A 742 30.71 -4.48 -15.97
CA GLY A 742 29.53 -4.22 -15.14
C GLY A 742 29.77 -4.53 -13.66
N LEU A 743 30.47 -5.62 -13.36
CA LEU A 743 30.85 -5.97 -11.99
C LEU A 743 31.82 -4.94 -11.37
N GLN A 744 32.83 -4.48 -12.11
CA GLN A 744 33.74 -3.45 -11.63
C GLN A 744 33.02 -2.12 -11.41
N ALA A 745 32.12 -1.74 -12.32
CA ALA A 745 31.30 -0.54 -12.14
C ALA A 745 30.41 -0.62 -10.89
N LEU A 746 29.89 -1.81 -10.55
CA LEU A 746 29.17 -2.06 -9.31
C LEU A 746 30.05 -1.89 -8.06
N VAL A 747 31.30 -2.35 -8.08
CA VAL A 747 32.27 -2.12 -7.00
C VAL A 747 32.50 -0.63 -6.80
N ASP A 748 32.75 0.11 -7.89
CA ASP A 748 33.08 1.53 -7.83
C ASP A 748 31.91 2.36 -7.26
N VAL A 749 30.68 2.09 -7.72
CA VAL A 749 29.49 2.82 -7.28
C VAL A 749 29.06 2.46 -5.86
N THR A 750 29.24 1.20 -5.43
CA THR A 750 28.96 0.79 -4.03
C THR A 750 29.98 1.36 -3.06
N SER A 751 31.25 1.43 -3.46
CA SER A 751 32.29 2.14 -2.70
C SER A 751 32.00 3.63 -2.57
N LEU A 752 31.50 4.28 -3.64
CA LEU A 752 31.01 5.65 -3.59
C LEU A 752 29.87 5.79 -2.58
N ALA A 753 28.85 4.93 -2.65
CA ALA A 753 27.67 4.97 -1.79
C ALA A 753 28.03 4.96 -0.28
N ARG A 754 29.05 4.20 0.12
CA ARG A 754 29.55 4.18 1.51
C ARG A 754 30.23 5.48 1.94
N GLY A 755 30.83 6.20 0.99
CA GLY A 755 31.55 7.44 1.23
C GLY A 755 30.66 8.69 1.25
N LEU A 756 29.35 8.54 1.01
CA LEU A 756 28.40 9.65 1.01
C LEU A 756 28.10 10.13 2.44
N PRO A 757 27.77 11.43 2.62
CA PRO A 757 27.42 11.99 3.92
C PRO A 757 26.02 11.57 4.43
N PHE A 758 25.30 10.78 3.65
CA PHE A 758 23.97 10.25 3.95
C PHE A 758 23.91 8.76 3.58
N PRO A 759 23.07 7.96 4.27
CA PRO A 759 22.98 6.53 4.01
C PRO A 759 22.32 6.25 2.66
N VAL A 760 22.83 5.23 1.97
CA VAL A 760 22.21 4.62 0.79
C VAL A 760 21.74 3.23 1.17
N ASP A 761 20.46 2.96 0.98
CA ASP A 761 19.88 1.66 1.25
C ASP A 761 20.28 0.66 0.14
N LEU A 762 21.19 -0.25 0.48
CA LEU A 762 21.71 -1.30 -0.41
C LEU A 762 21.08 -2.67 -0.13
N TRP A 763 19.98 -2.72 0.61
CA TRP A 763 19.41 -3.95 1.13
C TRP A 763 19.11 -5.00 0.04
N LYS A 764 18.38 -4.58 -1.00
CA LYS A 764 18.02 -5.48 -2.11
C LYS A 764 19.27 -5.99 -2.85
N VAL A 765 20.28 -5.12 -3.00
CA VAL A 765 21.57 -5.44 -3.65
C VAL A 765 22.37 -6.45 -2.84
N GLN A 766 22.41 -6.30 -1.50
CA GLN A 766 23.03 -7.25 -0.58
C GLN A 766 22.37 -8.63 -0.68
N GLY A 767 21.03 -8.68 -0.74
CA GLY A 767 20.27 -9.92 -0.97
C GLY A 767 20.61 -10.59 -2.31
N PHE A 768 20.65 -9.83 -3.41
CA PHE A 768 21.05 -10.35 -4.72
C PHE A 768 22.47 -10.89 -4.72
N TYR A 769 23.42 -10.18 -4.11
CA TYR A 769 24.80 -10.60 -4.02
C TYR A 769 24.94 -11.95 -3.33
N ARG A 770 24.23 -12.13 -2.21
CA ARG A 770 24.24 -13.38 -1.46
C ARG A 770 23.64 -14.55 -2.25
N ASN A 771 22.57 -14.33 -3.01
CA ASN A 771 22.03 -15.37 -3.90
C ASN A 771 23.10 -15.80 -4.93
N ARG A 772 23.83 -14.84 -5.51
CA ARG A 772 24.89 -15.08 -6.50
C ARG A 772 26.13 -15.77 -5.91
N LEU A 773 26.43 -15.49 -4.64
CA LEU A 773 27.45 -16.21 -3.89
C LEU A 773 27.13 -17.72 -3.78
N GLN A 774 25.85 -18.12 -3.79
CA GLN A 774 25.44 -19.52 -3.74
C GLN A 774 25.33 -20.18 -5.12
N THR A 775 25.07 -19.40 -6.18
CA THR A 775 24.75 -19.91 -7.52
C THR A 775 25.91 -19.80 -8.50
N ASP A 776 26.46 -18.60 -8.70
CA ASP A 776 27.46 -18.31 -9.72
C ASP A 776 28.90 -18.48 -9.20
N TYR A 777 29.16 -18.03 -7.97
CA TYR A 777 30.51 -18.05 -7.38
C TYR A 777 31.18 -19.44 -7.39
N PRO A 778 30.48 -20.56 -7.09
CA PRO A 778 31.10 -21.89 -7.14
C PRO A 778 31.60 -22.28 -8.54
N ASP A 779 30.93 -21.84 -9.60
CA ASP A 779 31.35 -22.14 -10.97
C ASP A 779 32.62 -21.37 -11.36
N TYR A 780 32.63 -20.06 -11.10
CA TYR A 780 33.80 -19.22 -11.35
C TYR A 780 35.00 -19.65 -10.52
N LYS A 781 34.79 -20.09 -9.27
CA LYS A 781 35.85 -20.66 -8.41
C LYS A 781 36.50 -21.88 -9.07
N ARG A 782 35.71 -22.85 -9.54
CA ARG A 782 36.21 -24.04 -10.23
C ARG A 782 36.97 -23.69 -11.51
N ARG A 783 36.47 -22.73 -12.31
CA ARG A 783 37.13 -22.29 -13.55
C ARG A 783 38.47 -21.59 -13.27
N ALA A 784 38.53 -20.72 -12.26
CA ALA A 784 39.76 -20.05 -11.88
C ALA A 784 40.83 -21.02 -11.33
N GLU A 785 40.41 -22.04 -10.58
CA GLU A 785 41.27 -23.15 -10.13
C GLU A 785 41.81 -23.98 -11.32
N ALA A 786 41.03 -24.08 -12.41
CA ALA A 786 41.45 -24.70 -13.67
C ALA A 786 42.32 -23.80 -14.57
N GLY A 787 42.68 -22.59 -14.12
CA GLY A 787 43.58 -21.67 -14.84
C GLY A 787 42.91 -20.64 -15.76
N ASP A 788 41.59 -20.50 -15.72
CA ASP A 788 40.84 -19.47 -16.46
C ASP A 788 41.12 -18.07 -15.87
N ALA A 789 41.91 -17.27 -16.61
CA ALA A 789 42.29 -15.92 -16.19
C ALA A 789 41.10 -14.96 -16.06
N PRO A 790 40.15 -14.86 -17.03
CA PRO A 790 38.90 -14.12 -16.85
C PRO A 790 38.12 -14.52 -15.58
N ALA A 791 38.02 -15.81 -15.27
CA ALA A 791 37.32 -16.26 -14.06
C ALA A 791 38.02 -15.78 -12.77
N ARG A 792 39.35 -15.71 -12.75
CA ARG A 792 40.11 -15.16 -11.62
C ARG A 792 39.82 -13.68 -11.37
N HIS A 793 39.86 -12.85 -12.43
CA HIS A 793 39.54 -11.43 -12.33
C HIS A 793 38.10 -11.20 -11.88
N TRP A 794 37.17 -12.05 -12.34
CA TRP A 794 35.79 -12.03 -11.89
C TRP A 794 35.68 -12.30 -10.38
N LEU A 795 36.38 -13.31 -9.84
CA LEU A 795 36.36 -13.61 -8.41
C LEU A 795 36.94 -12.47 -7.56
N GLU A 796 38.00 -11.82 -8.03
CA GLU A 796 38.61 -10.68 -7.35
C GLU A 796 37.63 -9.49 -7.27
N ALA A 797 37.01 -9.12 -8.40
CA ALA A 797 36.02 -8.06 -8.44
C ALA A 797 34.76 -8.41 -7.63
N PHE A 798 34.33 -9.67 -7.67
CA PHE A 798 33.18 -10.15 -6.92
C PHE A 798 33.45 -10.10 -5.41
N ALA A 799 34.65 -10.50 -4.96
CA ALA A 799 35.04 -10.41 -3.55
C ALA A 799 35.16 -8.95 -3.07
N LEU A 800 35.66 -8.04 -3.91
CA LEU A 800 35.66 -6.60 -3.61
C LEU A 800 34.24 -6.07 -3.44
N LEU A 801 33.31 -6.45 -4.32
CA LEU A 801 31.90 -6.08 -4.19
C LEU A 801 31.31 -6.55 -2.86
N GLY A 802 31.61 -7.78 -2.43
CA GLY A 802 31.17 -8.30 -1.12
C GLY A 802 31.68 -7.48 0.05
N LYS A 803 32.94 -7.03 -0.01
CA LYS A 803 33.53 -6.12 0.99
C LYS A 803 32.82 -4.76 1.00
N GLU A 804 32.48 -4.21 -0.15
CA GLU A 804 31.75 -2.95 -0.25
C GLU A 804 30.30 -3.08 0.22
N LEU A 805 29.68 -4.23 0.01
CA LEU A 805 28.32 -4.53 0.48
C LEU A 805 28.27 -4.95 1.96
N ASN A 806 29.41 -5.05 2.65
CA ASN A 806 29.53 -5.60 4.00
C ASN A 806 28.93 -7.03 4.11
N VAL A 807 29.11 -7.88 3.09
CA VAL A 807 28.65 -9.27 3.08
C VAL A 807 29.80 -10.24 3.30
N ARG A 808 29.58 -11.27 4.13
CA ARG A 808 30.57 -12.33 4.38
C ARG A 808 30.62 -13.29 3.19
N MET A 809 31.81 -13.48 2.61
CA MET A 809 32.03 -14.34 1.44
C MET A 809 32.11 -15.84 1.76
N GLU A 810 32.74 -16.22 2.87
CA GLU A 810 32.75 -17.57 3.46
C GLU A 810 33.56 -17.52 4.77
N LYS A 811 33.32 -18.46 5.70
CA LYS A 811 34.14 -18.63 6.91
C LYS A 811 35.53 -19.16 6.53
N GLN A 812 36.59 -18.47 6.96
CA GLN A 812 37.85 -19.16 7.21
C GLN A 812 37.67 -20.03 8.47
N GLY A 813 37.45 -21.33 8.28
CA GLY A 813 37.54 -22.35 9.34
C GLY A 813 36.41 -22.36 10.35
#